data_AF-A0A6P6SRM6-F1
#
_entry.id   AF-A0A6P6SRM6-F1
#
_cell.length_a   1.000
_cell.length_b   1.000
_cell.length_c   1.000
_cell.angle_alpha   90.00
_cell.angle_beta   90.00
_cell.angle_gamma   90.00
#
_symmetry.space_group_name_H-M   'P 1'
#
loop_
_entity.id
_entity.type
_entity.pdbx_description
1 polymer ?
#
loop_
_entity_poly.entity_id
_entity_poly.type
_entity_poly.pdbx_seq_one_letter_code
_entity_poly.pdbx_strand_id
1 'polypeptide(L)'
;MGGSPKNSLVFAYYVTGHGFGHATRAVEVVRNLIQSRHHVHVVSGAPEYVFTTAIQSPRLFIRKVLLDSGAVQADALTVDRLASLEKYIETAVVPRASILATEVEWLKSIKADLVVSDVVPVACRAAADAGIHSVCVTNFSWDFIYAEYVMAAGYTNRPIIWQIAEDYSRCEFLIRLPGYCPMPAFRDVVDVPLVVRRLHKSRAEVRKELGIGDDKKVLLYNFGGQLSGWNLKEDYLPSGWICLVCGASEDQELPGNFFKLPKDVYTPDVVAASDCMLGKIGYGTVSEALAYGVPFIFVRRDYFNEEPFLRHMLEHFQCGVEMIRRDLLTGHWAPYLERAITLKPCYNGGINGAEVAANILQDTASGKSHASCKPSGSRRLRDAIVLGYQLQRVPGKDVAIPEWYAVAQNELSFRSASPNDKSSPAISCTKEIEDFEILHGDHHGLSDTISFLKGLAELRALADPVNHNTHQSRESLAAAALFNWEDEIFVARAPGRLDVMGGIADYSGSLVLQMPIREACHVAIQRNHPSKQKLWKHAQARQQKEAPTPVIQIVSLGSELGNRGPTFDMDLSGLIDSGKPISYEKARKYFSQDPSQKWAAYVAGTILVLMTELGVRFEDSISILVSSGVPEGKGVSSSAAVEVASMSAVAAAHGLSIAPRDLALLCQKVENHVVGAPCGVMDQMASACGEANKLLAMVCQPAEVLGLVEIPPHIRFWGIDSGIRHSVGGADYGSVRVGAFMGRKIVKSTASAQISCLLQNNSSQQVNGNTSDEREKDGNNLLETEACLDYLCNLSPHRYEASYVDKLPEYLQGQEFLNKYVNHEDSVTVIDKKHTYAVRAPTRHPIYENFRVKQC
;
A
#
# COMPACT_ATOMS: atom_id res chain seq x y z
N MET A 1 55.51 -6.65 16.24
CA MET A 1 55.54 -5.96 14.93
C MET A 1 54.43 -4.90 14.99
N GLY A 2 54.69 -3.64 15.33
CA GLY A 2 55.40 -2.67 14.49
C GLY A 2 54.42 -1.85 13.64
N GLY A 3 53.30 -1.38 14.22
CA GLY A 3 52.35 -0.48 13.54
C GLY A 3 52.65 0.97 13.92
N SER A 4 52.80 1.84 12.92
CA SER A 4 52.97 3.29 13.08
C SER A 4 51.92 3.87 14.05
N PRO A 5 52.28 4.87 14.89
CA PRO A 5 51.30 5.51 15.76
C PRO A 5 50.21 6.15 14.88
N LYS A 6 48.98 5.63 14.91
CA LYS A 6 47.83 6.31 14.30
C LYS A 6 47.72 7.68 14.96
N ASN A 7 47.80 8.76 14.18
CA ASN A 7 47.61 10.11 14.70
C ASN A 7 46.25 10.18 15.40
N SER A 8 46.24 10.82 16.57
CA SER A 8 44.99 11.15 17.25
C SER A 8 44.22 12.15 16.39
N LEU A 9 42.92 11.93 16.24
CA LEU A 9 42.02 12.73 15.39
C LEU A 9 40.91 13.31 16.26
N VAL A 10 40.30 14.39 15.79
CA VAL A 10 39.21 15.11 16.46
C VAL A 10 37.93 14.96 15.64
N PHE A 11 36.94 14.27 16.19
CA PHE A 11 35.62 14.11 15.56
C PHE A 11 34.61 15.05 16.20
N ALA A 12 33.83 15.75 15.39
CA ALA A 12 32.63 16.46 15.84
C ALA A 12 31.40 15.61 15.51
N TYR A 13 30.77 15.01 16.52
CA TYR A 13 29.65 14.07 16.36
C TYR A 13 28.33 14.73 16.74
N TYR A 14 27.54 15.11 15.74
CA TYR A 14 26.23 15.73 15.90
C TYR A 14 25.15 14.67 16.04
N VAL A 15 24.27 14.81 17.04
CA VAL A 15 23.19 13.86 17.32
C VAL A 15 21.84 14.57 17.31
N THR A 16 20.93 14.08 16.48
CA THR A 16 19.57 14.59 16.36
C THR A 16 18.78 14.57 17.69
N GLY A 17 17.91 15.56 17.85
CA GLY A 17 16.90 15.67 18.90
C GLY A 17 15.69 14.75 18.73
N HIS A 18 15.69 13.80 17.78
CA HIS A 18 14.55 12.88 17.53
C HIS A 18 14.22 11.91 18.67
N GLY A 19 15.02 11.89 19.74
CA GLY A 19 14.75 11.17 20.99
C GLY A 19 15.98 10.45 21.54
N PHE A 20 15.84 9.87 22.73
CA PHE A 20 16.94 9.19 23.44
C PHE A 20 17.55 8.01 22.68
N GLY A 21 16.79 7.34 21.80
CA GLY A 21 17.27 6.22 20.99
C GLY A 21 18.47 6.58 20.10
N HIS A 22 18.50 7.80 19.56
CA HIS A 22 19.59 8.32 18.72
C HIS A 22 20.87 8.54 19.52
N ALA A 23 20.74 9.15 20.70
CA ALA A 23 21.85 9.27 21.62
C ALA A 23 22.43 7.90 22.00
N THR A 24 21.58 6.92 22.32
CA THR A 24 22.06 5.58 22.72
C THR A 24 22.78 4.80 21.63
N ARG A 25 22.41 4.97 20.35
CA ARG A 25 23.15 4.34 19.24
C ARG A 25 24.44 5.07 18.91
N ALA A 26 24.42 6.41 18.96
CA ALA A 26 25.60 7.24 18.73
C ALA A 26 26.68 6.95 19.77
N VAL A 27 26.29 6.73 21.04
CA VAL A 27 27.18 6.31 22.12
C VAL A 27 28.04 5.10 21.73
N GLU A 28 27.49 4.09 21.06
CA GLU A 28 28.25 2.89 20.69
C GLU A 28 29.32 3.19 19.63
N VAL A 29 29.03 4.04 18.65
CA VAL A 29 30.01 4.48 17.64
C VAL A 29 31.09 5.35 18.29
N VAL A 30 30.68 6.31 19.11
CA VAL A 30 31.59 7.22 19.85
C VAL A 30 32.52 6.42 20.78
N ARG A 31 32.00 5.39 21.45
CA ARG A 31 32.82 4.51 22.30
C ARG A 31 33.96 3.86 21.51
N ASN A 32 33.69 3.33 20.32
CA ASN A 32 34.72 2.69 19.48
C ASN A 32 35.77 3.70 18.96
N LEU A 33 35.36 4.93 18.64
CA LEU A 33 36.29 6.02 18.27
C LEU A 33 37.22 6.40 19.43
N ILE A 34 36.68 6.50 20.64
CA ILE A 34 37.46 6.82 21.85
C ILE A 34 38.40 5.67 22.24
N GLN A 35 37.95 4.42 22.12
CA GLN A 35 38.79 3.23 22.33
C GLN A 35 39.97 3.19 21.34
N SER A 36 39.76 3.70 20.13
CA SER A 36 40.81 3.92 19.12
C SER A 36 41.70 5.14 19.38
N ARG A 37 41.57 5.77 20.57
CA ARG A 37 42.35 6.90 21.08
C ARG A 37 42.09 8.26 20.43
N HIS A 38 40.96 8.44 19.75
CA HIS A 38 40.55 9.74 19.18
C HIS A 38 39.83 10.63 20.21
N HIS A 39 39.77 11.93 19.94
CA HIS A 39 38.96 12.90 20.67
C HIS A 39 37.60 13.03 19.99
N VAL A 40 36.51 13.02 20.75
CA VAL A 40 35.16 13.13 20.19
C VAL A 40 34.39 14.22 20.94
N HIS A 41 33.95 15.22 20.19
CA HIS A 41 33.06 16.28 20.64
C HIS A 41 31.63 15.94 20.21
N VAL A 42 30.81 15.48 21.14
CA VAL A 42 29.40 15.18 20.91
C VAL A 42 28.57 16.45 21.04
N VAL A 43 27.83 16.80 19.99
CA VAL A 43 26.86 17.91 19.99
C VAL A 43 25.46 17.30 20.03
N SER A 44 24.72 17.50 21.12
CA SER A 44 23.40 16.89 21.30
C SER A 44 22.48 17.69 22.21
N GLY A 45 21.18 17.59 21.96
CA GLY A 45 20.14 18.04 22.90
C GLY A 45 19.87 17.05 24.04
N ALA A 46 20.39 15.81 23.96
CA ALA A 46 20.18 14.79 24.98
C ALA A 46 20.91 15.14 26.30
N PRO A 47 20.40 14.68 27.46
CA PRO A 47 21.10 14.82 28.73
C PRO A 47 22.50 14.19 28.71
N GLU A 48 23.46 14.88 29.35
CA GLU A 48 24.87 14.49 29.36
C GLU A 48 25.11 13.07 29.91
N TYR A 49 24.33 12.67 30.92
CA TYR A 49 24.43 11.36 31.56
C TYR A 49 24.28 10.19 30.57
N VAL A 50 23.54 10.37 29.47
CA VAL A 50 23.34 9.32 28.45
C VAL A 50 24.68 8.87 27.86
N PHE A 51 25.64 9.80 27.73
CA PHE A 51 26.97 9.52 27.22
C PHE A 51 27.95 9.19 28.35
N THR A 52 27.95 9.95 29.45
CA THR A 52 28.97 9.81 30.51
C THR A 52 28.78 8.57 31.37
N THR A 53 27.56 8.04 31.51
CA THR A 53 27.33 6.73 32.15
C THR A 53 27.94 5.59 31.33
N ALA A 54 27.93 5.71 29.99
CA ALA A 54 28.39 4.67 29.08
C ALA A 54 29.87 4.82 28.66
N ILE A 55 30.44 6.02 28.80
CA ILE A 55 31.79 6.36 28.36
C ILE A 55 32.45 7.27 29.41
N GLN A 56 33.39 6.71 30.15
CA GLN A 56 34.23 7.46 31.09
C GLN A 56 35.62 7.67 30.47
N SER A 57 35.84 8.82 29.83
CA SER A 57 37.12 9.12 29.17
C SER A 57 37.38 10.63 29.11
N PRO A 58 38.62 11.09 29.34
CA PRO A 58 38.99 12.51 29.18
C PRO A 58 38.99 12.96 27.71
N ARG A 59 38.75 12.05 26.75
CA ARG A 59 38.66 12.34 25.32
C ARG A 59 37.23 12.55 24.82
N LEU A 60 36.24 12.43 25.70
CA LEU A 60 34.85 12.74 25.42
C LEU A 60 34.54 14.17 25.86
N PHE A 61 34.04 14.98 24.93
CA PHE A 61 33.56 16.32 25.21
C PHE A 61 32.09 16.41 24.79
N ILE A 62 31.25 17.02 25.61
CA ILE A 62 29.82 17.11 25.33
C ILE A 62 29.44 18.60 25.26
N ARG A 63 28.87 18.99 24.13
CA ARG A 63 28.33 20.34 23.89
C ARG A 63 26.81 20.22 23.77
N LYS A 64 26.10 20.73 24.78
CA LYS A 64 24.65 20.67 24.84
C LYS A 64 24.01 21.76 23.98
N VAL A 65 23.68 21.42 22.74
CA VAL A 65 23.02 22.32 21.78
C VAL A 65 22.00 21.51 20.99
N LEU A 66 20.83 22.10 20.77
CA LEU A 66 19.75 21.54 19.96
C LEU A 66 19.76 22.23 18.60
N LEU A 67 20.17 21.51 17.55
CA LEU A 67 20.34 22.02 16.19
C LEU A 67 19.29 21.50 15.20
N ASP A 68 18.43 20.61 15.67
CA ASP A 68 17.17 20.19 15.04
C ASP A 68 16.14 19.94 16.16
N SER A 69 14.84 19.89 15.82
CA SER A 69 13.78 19.81 16.84
C SER A 69 13.27 18.40 17.12
N GLY A 70 13.62 17.43 16.28
CA GLY A 70 13.05 16.10 16.34
C GLY A 70 11.61 16.04 15.84
N ALA A 71 10.88 15.03 16.31
CA ALA A 71 9.43 14.98 16.19
C ALA A 71 8.81 15.21 17.57
N VAL A 72 7.81 16.08 17.62
CA VAL A 72 7.02 16.35 18.82
C VAL A 72 6.02 15.20 19.00
N GLN A 73 6.09 14.55 20.16
CA GLN A 73 5.18 13.48 20.54
C GLN A 73 4.00 14.07 21.31
N ALA A 74 2.76 13.88 20.81
CA ALA A 74 1.55 14.24 21.52
C ALA A 74 1.26 13.26 22.66
N ASP A 75 1.54 11.97 22.42
CA ASP A 75 1.54 10.91 23.42
C ASP A 75 2.62 9.86 23.08
N ALA A 76 2.72 8.79 23.87
CA ALA A 76 3.75 7.75 23.69
C ALA A 76 3.72 7.07 22.30
N LEU A 77 2.59 7.11 21.60
CA LEU A 77 2.31 6.48 20.33
C LEU A 77 2.01 7.46 19.19
N THR A 78 1.66 8.72 19.48
CA THR A 78 1.21 9.68 18.46
C THR A 78 2.23 10.80 18.24
N VAL A 79 2.63 11.02 16.99
CA VAL A 79 3.45 12.18 16.60
C VAL A 79 2.58 13.35 16.14
N ASP A 80 2.83 14.54 16.67
CA ASP A 80 2.21 15.78 16.21
C ASP A 80 3.04 16.37 15.06
N ARG A 81 2.57 16.17 13.84
CA ARG A 81 3.25 16.62 12.61
C ARG A 81 3.37 18.14 12.52
N LEU A 82 2.34 18.88 12.94
CA LEU A 82 2.31 20.34 12.82
C LEU A 82 3.22 20.97 13.88
N ALA A 83 3.11 20.54 15.14
CA ALA A 83 3.98 21.00 16.21
C ALA A 83 5.45 20.63 15.95
N SER A 84 5.71 19.46 15.34
CA SER A 84 7.06 19.07 14.91
C SER A 84 7.66 20.06 13.91
N LEU A 85 6.86 20.44 12.89
CA LEU A 85 7.29 21.35 11.84
C LEU A 85 7.49 22.78 12.37
N GLU A 86 6.55 23.28 13.17
CA GLU A 86 6.66 24.59 13.82
C GLU A 86 7.91 24.69 14.70
N LYS A 87 8.13 23.69 15.55
CA LYS A 87 9.33 23.62 16.39
C LYS A 87 10.62 23.55 15.55
N TYR A 88 10.60 22.85 14.41
CA TYR A 88 11.75 22.81 13.50
C TYR A 88 12.04 24.19 12.90
N ILE A 89 10.98 24.91 12.50
CA ILE A 89 11.09 26.26 11.97
C ILE A 89 11.75 27.19 12.98
N GLU A 90 11.27 27.18 14.22
CA GLU A 90 11.81 28.02 15.30
C GLU A 90 13.25 27.65 15.67
N THR A 91 13.55 26.35 15.72
CA THR A 91 14.85 25.85 16.22
C THR A 91 15.95 25.96 15.16
N ALA A 92 15.65 25.64 13.91
CA ALA A 92 16.67 25.41 12.88
C ALA A 92 16.53 26.27 11.62
N VAL A 93 15.32 26.74 11.28
CA VAL A 93 15.09 27.52 10.05
C VAL A 93 15.24 29.02 10.28
N VAL A 94 14.56 29.56 11.29
CA VAL A 94 14.61 31.00 11.62
C VAL A 94 16.02 31.45 12.04
N PRO A 95 16.69 30.80 13.01
CA PRO A 95 18.04 31.20 13.44
C PRO A 95 19.16 30.63 12.56
N ARG A 96 18.86 30.04 11.39
CA ARG A 96 19.81 29.23 10.62
C ARG A 96 21.14 29.92 10.31
N ALA A 97 21.09 31.19 9.89
CA ALA A 97 22.30 31.94 9.54
C ALA A 97 23.23 32.12 10.76
N SER A 98 22.66 32.37 11.94
CA SER A 98 23.41 32.47 13.19
C SER A 98 23.99 31.11 13.58
N ILE A 99 23.19 30.03 13.46
CA ILE A 99 23.64 28.66 13.74
C ILE A 99 24.85 28.31 12.89
N LEU A 100 24.78 28.51 11.57
CA LEU A 100 25.89 28.18 10.67
C LEU A 100 27.16 28.96 11.02
N ALA A 101 27.06 30.27 11.28
CA ALA A 101 28.22 31.08 11.66
C ALA A 101 28.89 30.53 12.95
N THR A 102 28.09 30.25 13.99
CA THR A 102 28.59 29.70 15.25
C THR A 102 29.19 28.30 15.08
N GLU A 103 28.55 27.41 14.32
CA GLU A 103 29.06 26.05 14.10
C GLU A 103 30.34 26.05 13.27
N VAL A 104 30.44 26.87 12.23
CA VAL A 104 31.66 27.00 11.42
C VAL A 104 32.84 27.49 12.26
N GLU A 105 32.63 28.51 13.09
CA GLU A 105 33.67 29.02 13.99
C GLU A 105 34.08 27.96 15.02
N TRP A 106 33.10 27.29 15.63
CA TRP A 106 33.33 26.26 16.62
C TRP A 106 34.11 25.06 16.04
N LEU A 107 33.71 24.54 14.87
CA LEU A 107 34.38 23.43 14.19
C LEU A 107 35.85 23.75 13.89
N LYS A 108 36.15 24.99 13.47
CA LYS A 108 37.52 25.46 13.27
C LYS A 108 38.29 25.58 14.60
N SER A 109 37.64 26.06 15.65
CA SER A 109 38.26 26.24 16.98
C SER A 109 38.76 24.92 17.58
N ILE A 110 37.99 23.84 17.41
CA ILE A 110 38.35 22.50 17.91
C ILE A 110 39.27 21.75 16.95
N LYS A 111 39.55 22.31 15.77
CA LYS A 111 40.34 21.70 14.70
C LYS A 111 39.79 20.31 14.33
N ALA A 112 38.48 20.24 14.07
CA ALA A 112 37.84 18.97 13.72
C ALA A 112 38.43 18.40 12.42
N ASP A 113 38.80 17.14 12.45
CA ASP A 113 39.29 16.38 11.29
C ASP A 113 38.11 15.82 10.46
N LEU A 114 37.01 15.46 11.12
CA LEU A 114 35.79 14.96 10.47
C LEU A 114 34.54 15.35 11.26
N VAL A 115 33.51 15.77 10.53
CA VAL A 115 32.16 15.97 11.08
C VAL A 115 31.32 14.71 10.84
N VAL A 116 30.74 14.16 11.89
CA VAL A 116 29.83 13.02 11.82
C VAL A 116 28.44 13.49 12.20
N SER A 117 27.44 13.19 11.39
CA SER A 117 26.07 13.58 11.65
C SER A 117 25.17 12.35 11.80
N ASP A 118 24.63 12.13 13.00
CA ASP A 118 23.40 11.36 13.16
C ASP A 118 22.22 12.27 12.78
N VAL A 119 22.14 12.48 11.45
CA VAL A 119 21.07 13.13 10.68
C VAL A 119 20.75 14.59 11.01
N VAL A 120 21.59 15.32 11.74
CA VAL A 120 21.47 16.79 11.90
C VAL A 120 21.83 17.49 10.57
N PRO A 121 20.88 18.15 9.85
CA PRO A 121 21.14 18.67 8.51
C PRO A 121 22.20 19.78 8.51
N VAL A 122 22.02 20.77 9.38
CA VAL A 122 22.88 21.96 9.45
C VAL A 122 24.34 21.63 9.74
N ALA A 123 24.64 20.48 10.34
CA ALA A 123 26.01 20.01 10.58
C ALA A 123 26.76 19.72 9.28
N CYS A 124 26.09 19.13 8.28
CA CYS A 124 26.69 18.84 6.98
C CYS A 124 27.04 20.13 6.22
N ARG A 125 26.16 21.13 6.33
CA ARG A 125 26.41 22.45 5.74
C ARG A 125 27.52 23.22 6.47
N ALA A 126 27.50 23.24 7.80
CA ALA A 126 28.54 23.88 8.60
C ALA A 126 29.92 23.25 8.35
N ALA A 127 30.00 21.92 8.18
CA ALA A 127 31.23 21.24 7.82
C ALA A 127 31.77 21.73 6.47
N ALA A 128 30.91 21.79 5.44
CA ALA A 128 31.29 22.27 4.12
C ALA A 128 31.74 23.74 4.13
N ASP A 129 31.00 24.62 4.83
CA ASP A 129 31.35 26.04 4.98
C ASP A 129 32.65 26.23 5.80
N ALA A 130 32.98 25.27 6.68
CA ALA A 130 34.25 25.22 7.40
C ALA A 130 35.41 24.61 6.59
N GLY A 131 35.14 23.97 5.45
CA GLY A 131 36.12 23.25 4.64
C GLY A 131 36.51 21.89 5.23
N ILE A 132 35.61 21.25 6.00
CA ILE A 132 35.82 19.98 6.70
C ILE A 132 34.91 18.91 6.07
N HIS A 133 35.43 17.69 5.93
CA HIS A 133 34.66 16.55 5.43
C HIS A 133 33.54 16.17 6.40
N SER A 134 32.41 15.68 5.87
CA SER A 134 31.32 15.19 6.71
C SER A 134 30.74 13.86 6.23
N VAL A 135 30.33 13.02 7.18
CA VAL A 135 29.70 11.71 6.94
C VAL A 135 28.45 11.58 7.79
N CYS A 136 27.36 11.07 7.22
CA CYS A 136 26.14 10.77 7.98
C CYS A 136 26.11 9.33 8.46
N VAL A 137 25.56 9.06 9.66
CA VAL A 137 25.38 7.71 10.20
C VAL A 137 23.95 7.55 10.72
N THR A 138 23.06 6.91 9.94
CA THR A 138 21.63 6.86 10.29
C THR A 138 20.86 5.80 9.48
N ASN A 139 19.61 5.54 9.88
CA ASN A 139 18.61 4.78 9.14
C ASN A 139 17.52 5.68 8.51
N PHE A 140 17.48 6.98 8.75
CA PHE A 140 16.44 7.85 8.17
C PHE A 140 16.99 9.25 7.88
N SER A 141 16.23 10.09 7.17
CA SER A 141 16.57 11.48 6.88
C SER A 141 15.41 12.45 7.12
N TRP A 142 15.69 13.67 7.60
CA TRP A 142 14.64 14.63 7.94
C TRP A 142 13.86 15.16 6.73
N ASP A 143 14.47 15.22 5.54
CA ASP A 143 13.77 15.57 4.31
C ASP A 143 12.66 14.56 4.01
N PHE A 144 12.89 13.27 4.26
CA PHE A 144 11.88 12.23 4.12
C PHE A 144 10.77 12.34 5.18
N ILE A 145 11.13 12.52 6.45
CA ILE A 145 10.15 12.60 7.55
C ILE A 145 9.29 13.86 7.43
N TYR A 146 9.91 15.03 7.25
CA TYR A 146 9.18 16.29 7.18
C TYR A 146 8.43 16.49 5.86
N ALA A 147 8.73 15.75 4.79
CA ALA A 147 7.96 15.80 3.55
C ALA A 147 6.47 15.53 3.82
N GLU A 148 6.14 14.55 4.66
CA GLU A 148 4.75 14.27 5.03
C GLU A 148 4.14 15.38 5.91
N TYR A 149 4.94 15.99 6.78
CA TYR A 149 4.45 17.00 7.73
C TYR A 149 4.15 18.32 7.00
N VAL A 150 4.99 18.70 6.05
CA VAL A 150 4.76 19.85 5.18
C VAL A 150 3.51 19.67 4.32
N MET A 151 3.26 18.45 3.82
CA MET A 151 2.02 18.18 3.08
C MET A 151 0.76 18.37 3.95
N ALA A 152 0.86 18.14 5.26
CA ALA A 152 -0.24 18.42 6.20
C ALA A 152 -0.40 19.91 6.55
N ALA A 153 0.70 20.66 6.60
CA ALA A 153 0.73 22.08 6.99
C ALA A 153 0.42 23.06 5.84
N GLY A 154 0.33 22.58 4.60
CA GLY A 154 0.10 23.39 3.41
C GLY A 154 1.38 23.82 2.69
N TYR A 155 1.21 24.46 1.52
CA TYR A 155 2.27 24.60 0.52
C TYR A 155 3.40 25.59 0.86
N THR A 156 3.21 26.45 1.85
CA THR A 156 4.15 27.52 2.24
C THR A 156 5.48 26.98 2.79
N ASN A 157 5.47 25.82 3.45
CA ASN A 157 6.63 25.27 4.16
C ASN A 157 7.51 24.34 3.31
N ARG A 158 7.20 24.17 2.02
CA ARG A 158 7.94 23.31 1.08
C ARG A 158 9.43 23.63 0.90
N PRO A 159 9.88 24.90 0.92
CA PRO A 159 11.31 25.22 0.83
C PRO A 159 12.17 24.58 1.93
N ILE A 160 11.58 24.23 3.07
CA ILE A 160 12.29 23.60 4.20
C ILE A 160 12.85 22.22 3.80
N ILE A 161 12.08 21.42 3.06
CA ILE A 161 12.52 20.08 2.62
C ILE A 161 13.72 20.19 1.70
N TRP A 162 13.67 21.14 0.76
CA TRP A 162 14.77 21.43 -0.15
C TRP A 162 16.03 21.85 0.58
N GLN A 163 15.89 22.72 1.59
CA GLN A 163 17.00 23.17 2.40
C GLN A 163 17.67 22.02 3.16
N ILE A 164 16.88 21.14 3.78
CA ILE A 164 17.40 19.97 4.50
C ILE A 164 18.15 19.03 3.55
N ALA A 165 17.55 18.71 2.41
CA ALA A 165 18.15 17.81 1.45
C ALA A 165 19.38 18.43 0.78
N GLU A 166 19.42 19.76 0.56
CA GLU A 166 20.63 20.47 0.13
C GLU A 166 21.73 20.35 1.18
N ASP A 167 21.41 20.52 2.45
CA ASP A 167 22.38 20.41 3.53
C ASP A 167 22.97 19.00 3.61
N TYR A 168 22.16 17.94 3.51
CA TYR A 168 22.67 16.56 3.42
C TYR A 168 23.52 16.31 2.18
N SER A 169 23.20 16.93 1.04
CA SER A 169 23.98 16.74 -0.20
C SER A 169 25.43 17.23 -0.10
N ARG A 170 25.78 17.96 0.98
CA ARG A 170 27.14 18.41 1.29
C ARG A 170 27.99 17.37 2.02
N CYS A 171 27.39 16.30 2.53
CA CYS A 171 28.16 15.21 3.10
C CYS A 171 28.79 14.33 2.01
N GLU A 172 29.88 13.66 2.35
CA GLU A 172 30.65 12.83 1.42
C GLU A 172 29.92 11.53 1.08
N PHE A 173 29.39 10.85 2.10
CA PHE A 173 28.57 9.65 1.95
C PHE A 173 27.76 9.38 3.23
N LEU A 174 26.83 8.43 3.12
CA LEU A 174 26.01 7.91 4.22
C LEU A 174 26.50 6.54 4.65
N ILE A 175 26.78 6.36 5.94
CA ILE A 175 26.82 5.06 6.60
C ILE A 175 25.38 4.70 6.99
N ARG A 176 24.78 3.76 6.26
CA ARG A 176 23.36 3.43 6.39
C ARG A 176 23.16 2.23 7.31
N LEU A 177 22.34 2.44 8.34
CA LEU A 177 21.99 1.41 9.31
C LEU A 177 20.81 0.56 8.80
N PRO A 178 20.69 -0.73 9.20
CA PRO A 178 19.55 -1.57 8.82
C PRO A 178 18.19 -0.94 9.19
N GLY A 179 17.14 -1.24 8.42
CA GLY A 179 15.79 -0.71 8.69
C GLY A 179 15.63 0.72 8.23
N TYR A 180 16.34 1.03 7.15
CA TYR A 180 16.44 2.38 6.65
C TYR A 180 15.19 2.80 5.90
N CYS A 181 14.87 4.08 6.06
CA CYS A 181 13.96 4.81 5.20
C CYS A 181 14.67 5.16 3.87
N PRO A 182 13.90 5.51 2.84
CA PRO A 182 14.38 6.22 1.67
C PRO A 182 15.18 7.45 2.10
N MET A 183 16.45 7.50 1.70
CA MET A 183 17.38 8.57 2.05
C MET A 183 18.09 9.08 0.81
N PRO A 184 17.34 9.71 -0.09
CA PRO A 184 17.77 9.84 -1.46
C PRO A 184 18.66 11.09 -1.66
N ALA A 185 18.69 12.01 -0.68
CA ALA A 185 19.62 13.14 -0.62
C ALA A 185 21.09 12.70 -0.54
N PHE A 186 21.35 11.45 -0.16
CA PHE A 186 22.68 10.85 -0.06
C PHE A 186 23.00 10.08 -1.35
N ARG A 187 24.13 10.43 -1.98
CA ARG A 187 24.56 9.76 -3.20
C ARG A 187 25.24 8.42 -2.93
N ASP A 188 26.33 8.48 -2.18
CA ASP A 188 27.17 7.33 -1.89
C ASP A 188 26.70 6.78 -0.55
N VAL A 189 26.50 5.46 -0.50
CA VAL A 189 25.93 4.77 0.67
C VAL A 189 26.76 3.54 0.98
N VAL A 190 27.14 3.40 2.25
CA VAL A 190 27.83 2.24 2.80
C VAL A 190 26.94 1.60 3.84
N ASP A 191 26.39 0.43 3.53
CA ASP A 191 25.59 -0.34 4.48
C ASP A 191 26.50 -0.98 5.54
N VAL A 192 26.09 -0.88 6.80
CA VAL A 192 26.80 -1.50 7.94
C VAL A 192 25.92 -2.50 8.68
N PRO A 193 26.51 -3.43 9.45
CA PRO A 193 25.76 -4.30 10.33
C PRO A 193 24.97 -3.52 11.39
N LEU A 194 24.15 -4.22 12.17
CA LEU A 194 23.31 -3.61 13.20
C LEU A 194 24.16 -2.91 14.27
N VAL A 195 23.88 -1.64 14.50
CA VAL A 195 24.39 -0.89 15.66
C VAL A 195 23.48 -1.18 16.83
N VAL A 196 24.01 -1.87 17.85
CA VAL A 196 23.30 -2.26 19.06
C VAL A 196 24.21 -2.11 20.27
N ARG A 197 23.62 -1.78 21.42
CA ARG A 197 24.33 -1.70 22.72
C ARG A 197 24.64 -3.10 23.24
N ARG A 198 25.88 -3.36 23.63
CA ARG A 198 26.34 -4.67 24.13
C ARG A 198 25.79 -5.00 25.51
N LEU A 199 25.60 -6.29 25.80
CA LEU A 199 25.26 -6.76 27.14
C LEU A 199 26.42 -6.54 28.11
N HIS A 200 26.11 -6.10 29.33
CA HIS A 200 27.04 -6.11 30.45
C HIS A 200 26.89 -7.39 31.28
N LYS A 201 25.69 -7.96 31.32
CA LYS A 201 25.36 -9.16 32.12
C LYS A 201 24.61 -10.19 31.29
N SER A 202 24.75 -11.45 31.67
CA SER A 202 23.97 -12.55 31.09
C SER A 202 22.54 -12.57 31.63
N ARG A 203 21.63 -13.20 30.88
CA ARG A 203 20.24 -13.44 31.30
C ARG A 203 20.13 -14.04 32.72
N ALA A 204 20.97 -15.01 33.05
CA ALA A 204 20.93 -15.68 34.35
C ALA A 204 21.32 -14.76 35.51
N GLU A 205 22.33 -13.89 35.30
CA GLU A 205 22.76 -12.91 36.30
C GLU A 205 21.68 -11.87 36.57
N VAL A 206 21.08 -11.32 35.51
CA VAL A 206 20.01 -10.31 35.62
C VAL A 206 18.78 -10.88 36.35
N ARG A 207 18.34 -12.09 35.98
CA ARG A 207 17.18 -12.73 36.64
C ARG A 207 17.45 -13.01 38.11
N LYS A 208 18.68 -13.43 38.47
CA LYS A 208 19.09 -13.66 39.85
C LYS A 208 19.08 -12.36 40.67
N GLU A 209 19.61 -11.27 40.12
CA GLU A 209 19.62 -9.96 40.79
C GLU A 209 18.21 -9.41 41.02
N LEU A 210 17.30 -9.66 40.08
CA LEU A 210 15.89 -9.26 40.19
C LEU A 210 15.04 -10.24 41.02
N GLY A 211 15.62 -11.34 41.53
CA GLY A 211 14.91 -12.36 42.31
C GLY A 211 13.86 -13.15 41.51
N ILE A 212 14.04 -13.25 40.19
CA ILE A 212 13.09 -13.90 39.28
C ILE A 212 13.43 -15.39 39.16
N GLY A 213 12.49 -16.26 39.52
CA GLY A 213 12.60 -17.70 39.34
C GLY A 213 12.64 -18.14 37.88
N ASP A 214 13.21 -19.32 37.61
CA ASP A 214 13.27 -19.91 36.27
C ASP A 214 11.89 -20.42 35.79
N ASP A 215 10.94 -20.61 36.71
CA ASP A 215 9.56 -21.01 36.43
C ASP A 215 8.69 -19.88 35.86
N LYS A 216 9.13 -18.62 36.00
CA LYS A 216 8.35 -17.44 35.59
C LYS A 216 8.65 -17.02 34.16
N LYS A 217 7.61 -16.58 33.44
CA LYS A 217 7.77 -15.89 32.15
C LYS A 217 7.83 -14.39 32.37
N VAL A 218 8.78 -13.73 31.71
CA VAL A 218 9.07 -12.30 31.92
C VAL A 218 8.66 -11.51 30.69
N LEU A 219 7.71 -10.59 30.88
CA LEU A 219 7.37 -9.54 29.93
C LEU A 219 8.12 -8.26 30.28
N LEU A 220 8.84 -7.65 29.35
CA LEU A 220 9.36 -6.29 29.50
C LEU A 220 8.39 -5.28 28.90
N TYR A 221 7.86 -4.38 29.72
CA TYR A 221 6.99 -3.30 29.30
C TYR A 221 7.81 -2.01 29.10
N ASN A 222 8.01 -1.61 27.84
CA ASN A 222 8.95 -0.57 27.44
C ASN A 222 8.35 0.42 26.42
N PHE A 223 7.76 1.51 26.91
CA PHE A 223 7.20 2.59 26.08
C PHE A 223 8.07 3.86 26.05
N GLY A 224 9.28 3.82 26.60
CA GLY A 224 10.15 4.98 26.77
C GLY A 224 9.62 6.00 27.78
N GLY A 225 10.48 6.87 28.31
CA GLY A 225 10.23 7.72 29.49
C GLY A 225 9.14 8.82 29.39
N GLN A 226 8.09 8.64 28.60
CA GLN A 226 6.88 9.46 28.66
C GLN A 226 5.76 8.64 29.31
N LEU A 227 5.32 9.07 30.50
CA LEU A 227 4.31 8.39 31.30
C LEU A 227 3.26 9.39 31.79
N SER A 228 2.03 9.18 31.35
CA SER A 228 0.84 9.54 32.11
C SER A 228 -0.36 8.73 31.58
N GLY A 229 -0.98 7.94 32.46
CA GLY A 229 -2.41 7.63 32.33
C GLY A 229 -2.86 6.20 32.00
N TRP A 230 -2.02 5.16 32.04
CA TRP A 230 -2.49 3.78 31.82
C TRP A 230 -2.64 3.00 33.12
N ASN A 231 -3.87 2.50 33.37
CA ASN A 231 -4.20 1.66 34.51
C ASN A 231 -3.90 0.20 34.18
N LEU A 232 -2.72 -0.28 34.56
CA LEU A 232 -2.35 -1.69 34.47
C LEU A 232 -3.13 -2.50 35.51
N LYS A 233 -3.61 -3.69 35.13
CA LYS A 233 -4.35 -4.59 36.00
C LYS A 233 -3.72 -5.98 36.01
N GLU A 234 -3.92 -6.70 37.11
CA GLU A 234 -3.33 -8.02 37.32
C GLU A 234 -3.76 -9.05 36.27
N ASP A 235 -5.00 -8.94 35.78
CA ASP A 235 -5.63 -9.83 34.78
C ASP A 235 -5.11 -9.63 33.34
N TYR A 236 -4.24 -8.63 33.11
CA TYR A 236 -3.65 -8.39 31.79
C TYR A 236 -2.54 -9.42 31.46
N LEU A 237 -1.99 -10.09 32.48
CA LEU A 237 -0.96 -11.12 32.31
C LEU A 237 -1.55 -12.52 32.47
N PRO A 238 -1.14 -13.49 31.63
CA PRO A 238 -1.48 -14.89 31.86
C PRO A 238 -0.87 -15.42 33.16
N SER A 239 -1.43 -16.50 33.70
CA SER A 239 -0.88 -17.16 34.89
C SER A 239 0.58 -17.59 34.67
N GLY A 240 1.44 -17.37 35.66
CA GLY A 240 2.87 -17.66 35.59
C GLY A 240 3.74 -16.57 34.95
N TRP A 241 3.14 -15.49 34.45
CA TRP A 241 3.87 -14.33 33.94
C TRP A 241 4.10 -13.25 34.99
N ILE A 242 5.22 -12.55 34.86
CA ILE A 242 5.51 -11.30 35.54
C ILE A 242 5.87 -10.23 34.50
N CYS A 243 5.64 -8.97 34.84
CA CYS A 243 5.95 -7.84 33.96
C CYS A 243 6.95 -6.88 34.61
N LEU A 244 8.04 -6.59 33.92
CA LEU A 244 9.01 -5.57 34.33
C LEU A 244 8.66 -4.25 33.64
N VAL A 245 8.36 -3.21 34.41
CA VAL A 245 7.86 -1.93 33.89
C VAL A 245 9.00 -0.91 33.85
N CYS A 246 9.39 -0.50 32.64
CA CYS A 246 10.36 0.56 32.43
C CYS A 246 9.75 1.94 32.66
N GLY A 247 10.43 2.77 33.44
CA GLY A 247 10.17 4.21 33.54
C GLY A 247 9.08 4.64 34.52
N ALA A 248 8.32 3.72 35.13
CA ALA A 248 7.18 4.03 36.02
C ALA A 248 7.51 5.15 37.04
N SER A 249 6.55 6.07 37.30
CA SER A 249 6.77 7.16 38.27
C SER A 249 6.88 6.61 39.71
N GLU A 250 7.51 7.37 40.61
CA GLU A 250 7.68 6.96 42.02
C GLU A 250 6.37 6.74 42.75
N ASP A 251 5.34 7.51 42.39
CA ASP A 251 4.02 7.45 43.01
C ASP A 251 3.04 6.52 42.28
N GLN A 252 3.47 5.81 41.22
CA GLN A 252 2.60 4.90 40.47
C GLN A 252 2.47 3.56 41.19
N GLU A 253 1.26 3.26 41.69
CA GLU A 253 0.93 1.92 42.18
C GLU A 253 0.83 0.93 41.02
N LEU A 254 1.47 -0.23 41.17
CA LEU A 254 1.47 -1.32 40.19
C LEU A 254 0.83 -2.58 40.81
N PRO A 255 0.11 -3.40 40.02
CA PRO A 255 -0.42 -4.67 40.49
C PRO A 255 0.69 -5.65 40.92
N GLY A 256 0.36 -6.66 41.74
CA GLY A 256 1.36 -7.52 42.40
C GLY A 256 2.29 -8.31 41.48
N ASN A 257 1.90 -8.56 40.22
CA ASN A 257 2.70 -9.23 39.19
C ASN A 257 3.45 -8.25 38.25
N PHE A 258 3.43 -6.95 38.54
CA PHE A 258 4.15 -5.90 37.81
C PHE A 258 5.24 -5.29 38.70
N PHE A 259 6.49 -5.39 38.27
CA PHE A 259 7.66 -4.95 39.00
C PHE A 259 8.23 -3.69 38.36
N LYS A 260 8.35 -2.64 39.15
CA LYS A 260 8.98 -1.40 38.72
C LYS A 260 10.50 -1.58 38.59
N LEU A 261 11.05 -1.19 37.45
CA LEU A 261 12.50 -1.14 37.28
C LEU A 261 13.08 0.19 37.77
N PRO A 262 14.31 0.20 38.33
CA PRO A 262 15.05 1.41 38.63
C PRO A 262 15.25 2.30 37.38
N LYS A 263 15.29 3.62 37.56
CA LYS A 263 15.44 4.59 36.45
C LYS A 263 16.80 4.46 35.74
N ASP A 264 17.82 3.99 36.44
CA ASP A 264 19.20 3.81 35.98
C ASP A 264 19.49 2.38 35.50
N VAL A 265 18.47 1.52 35.40
CA VAL A 265 18.64 0.15 34.92
C VAL A 265 19.21 0.14 33.50
N TYR A 266 20.19 -0.72 33.26
CA TYR A 266 20.74 -0.90 31.93
C TYR A 266 19.78 -1.76 31.07
N THR A 267 18.95 -1.08 30.28
CA THR A 267 17.84 -1.70 29.52
C THR A 267 18.25 -2.90 28.64
N PRO A 268 19.39 -2.90 27.92
CA PRO A 268 19.78 -4.04 27.07
C PRO A 268 19.89 -5.37 27.83
N ASP A 269 20.42 -5.35 29.04
CA ASP A 269 20.53 -6.53 29.91
C ASP A 269 19.14 -7.07 30.28
N VAL A 270 18.20 -6.17 30.57
CA VAL A 270 16.82 -6.55 30.91
C VAL A 270 16.06 -7.06 29.70
N VAL A 271 16.28 -6.49 28.51
CA VAL A 271 15.72 -6.99 27.24
C VAL A 271 16.14 -8.45 27.06
N ALA A 272 17.45 -8.74 27.08
CA ALA A 272 17.97 -10.10 26.94
C ALA A 272 17.52 -11.07 28.06
N ALA A 273 17.23 -10.54 29.25
CA ALA A 273 16.71 -11.32 30.37
C ALA A 273 15.22 -11.67 30.28
N SER A 274 14.48 -11.02 29.37
CA SER A 274 13.03 -11.16 29.22
C SER A 274 12.63 -12.26 28.22
N ASP A 275 11.49 -12.91 28.41
CA ASP A 275 10.94 -13.89 27.47
C ASP A 275 10.22 -13.21 26.29
N CYS A 276 9.70 -12.00 26.51
CA CYS A 276 9.06 -11.17 25.50
C CYS A 276 9.15 -9.70 25.89
N MET A 277 9.11 -8.80 24.90
CA MET A 277 9.00 -7.35 25.10
C MET A 277 7.66 -6.85 24.57
N LEU A 278 7.05 -5.88 25.25
CA LEU A 278 5.89 -5.11 24.81
C LEU A 278 6.22 -3.61 24.83
N GLY A 279 6.03 -2.93 23.70
CA GLY A 279 6.46 -1.54 23.60
C GLY A 279 6.14 -0.84 22.29
N LYS A 280 6.79 0.30 22.08
CA LYS A 280 6.67 1.12 20.86
C LYS A 280 7.84 0.88 19.91
N ILE A 281 7.58 0.93 18.61
CA ILE A 281 8.65 0.79 17.60
C ILE A 281 9.59 2.01 17.64
N GLY A 282 10.88 1.71 17.73
CA GLY A 282 11.99 2.65 17.59
C GLY A 282 13.30 1.88 17.36
N TYR A 283 14.24 2.46 16.63
CA TYR A 283 15.45 1.78 16.16
C TYR A 283 16.20 1.06 17.30
N GLY A 284 16.45 1.74 18.43
CA GLY A 284 17.18 1.16 19.57
C GLY A 284 16.52 -0.12 20.09
N THR A 285 15.22 -0.05 20.39
CA THR A 285 14.42 -1.18 20.87
C THR A 285 14.36 -2.33 19.87
N VAL A 286 14.17 -2.02 18.59
CA VAL A 286 14.18 -3.03 17.51
C VAL A 286 15.55 -3.70 17.39
N SER A 287 16.63 -2.92 17.44
CA SER A 287 17.99 -3.44 17.33
C SER A 287 18.34 -4.39 18.47
N GLU A 288 17.91 -4.09 19.69
CA GLU A 288 18.13 -4.93 20.87
C GLU A 288 17.30 -6.21 20.84
N ALA A 289 16.03 -6.12 20.44
CA ALA A 289 15.17 -7.29 20.28
C ALA A 289 15.76 -8.29 19.27
N LEU A 290 16.22 -7.78 18.11
CA LEU A 290 16.81 -8.61 17.07
C LEU A 290 18.17 -9.19 17.47
N ALA A 291 19.07 -8.36 18.01
CA ALA A 291 20.41 -8.80 18.41
C ALA A 291 20.37 -9.90 19.48
N TYR A 292 19.40 -9.84 20.39
CA TYR A 292 19.29 -10.77 21.52
C TYR A 292 18.18 -11.81 21.36
N GLY A 293 17.53 -11.87 20.20
CA GLY A 293 16.53 -12.89 19.87
C GLY A 293 15.30 -12.85 20.76
N VAL A 294 14.87 -11.66 21.20
CA VAL A 294 13.73 -11.47 22.11
C VAL A 294 12.50 -11.11 21.30
N PRO A 295 11.42 -11.92 21.31
CA PRO A 295 10.16 -11.58 20.66
C PRO A 295 9.64 -10.20 21.11
N PHE A 296 9.23 -9.39 20.14
CA PHE A 296 8.79 -8.03 20.36
C PHE A 296 7.33 -7.85 19.92
N ILE A 297 6.45 -7.71 20.90
CA ILE A 297 5.08 -7.25 20.71
C ILE A 297 5.11 -5.73 20.63
N PHE A 298 4.66 -5.18 19.51
CA PHE A 298 4.69 -3.74 19.30
C PHE A 298 3.31 -3.17 19.02
N VAL A 299 3.12 -1.91 19.43
CA VAL A 299 1.93 -1.14 19.14
C VAL A 299 2.29 -0.06 18.13
N ARG A 300 1.44 0.08 17.10
CA ARG A 300 1.64 1.07 16.03
C ARG A 300 1.62 2.49 16.56
N ARG A 301 2.43 3.33 15.93
CA ARG A 301 2.60 4.74 16.21
C ARG A 301 2.06 5.55 15.04
N ASP A 302 1.08 6.39 15.34
CA ASP A 302 0.47 7.25 14.35
C ASP A 302 1.46 8.34 13.94
N TYR A 303 1.62 8.51 12.61
CA TYR A 303 2.49 9.51 11.99
C TYR A 303 4.00 9.39 12.34
N PHE A 304 4.46 8.20 12.75
CA PHE A 304 5.88 7.91 12.90
C PHE A 304 6.44 7.23 11.65
N ASN A 305 7.02 8.03 10.75
CA ASN A 305 7.35 7.61 9.38
C ASN A 305 8.44 6.54 9.26
N GLU A 306 9.27 6.35 10.28
CA GLU A 306 10.25 5.25 10.32
C GLU A 306 9.61 3.88 10.64
N GLU A 307 8.42 3.87 11.27
CA GLU A 307 7.78 2.65 11.76
C GLU A 307 7.66 1.55 10.71
N PRO A 308 7.17 1.81 9.47
CA PRO A 308 6.93 0.74 8.51
C PRO A 308 8.20 -0.04 8.15
N PHE A 309 9.35 0.64 8.09
CA PHE A 309 10.64 0.04 7.75
C PHE A 309 11.20 -0.81 8.89
N LEU A 310 11.07 -0.34 10.13
CA LEU A 310 11.47 -1.07 11.33
C LEU A 310 10.53 -2.27 11.58
N ARG A 311 9.23 -2.10 11.33
CA ARG A 311 8.24 -3.17 11.36
C ARG A 311 8.59 -4.27 10.37
N HIS A 312 8.87 -3.89 9.12
CA HIS A 312 9.22 -4.86 8.08
C HIS A 312 10.45 -5.67 8.48
N MET A 313 11.45 -5.03 9.11
CA MET A 313 12.61 -5.73 9.66
C MET A 313 12.21 -6.76 10.73
N LEU A 314 11.37 -6.39 11.70
CA LEU A 314 10.91 -7.32 12.74
C LEU A 314 10.15 -8.51 12.16
N GLU A 315 9.28 -8.27 11.18
CA GLU A 315 8.50 -9.32 10.49
C GLU A 315 9.42 -10.25 9.69
N HIS A 316 10.36 -9.68 8.93
CA HIS A 316 11.32 -10.44 8.12
C HIS A 316 12.14 -11.42 8.98
N PHE A 317 12.59 -11.00 10.16
CA PHE A 317 13.37 -11.83 11.07
C PHE A 317 12.53 -12.59 12.12
N GLN A 318 11.22 -12.73 11.89
CA GLN A 318 10.29 -13.47 12.77
C GLN A 318 10.37 -13.04 14.25
N CYS A 319 10.55 -11.74 14.49
CA CYS A 319 10.75 -11.16 15.80
C CYS A 319 9.56 -10.29 16.26
N GLY A 320 8.65 -9.92 15.35
CA GLY A 320 7.55 -9.00 15.64
C GLY A 320 6.18 -9.66 15.78
N VAL A 321 5.39 -9.19 16.75
CA VAL A 321 3.93 -9.38 16.79
C VAL A 321 3.27 -8.00 16.91
N GLU A 322 2.41 -7.65 15.97
CA GLU A 322 1.62 -6.41 16.07
C GLU A 322 0.46 -6.58 17.05
N MET A 323 0.32 -5.65 17.99
CA MET A 323 -0.83 -5.49 18.88
C MET A 323 -1.58 -4.21 18.55
N ILE A 324 -2.90 -4.30 18.38
CA ILE A 324 -3.73 -3.11 18.16
C ILE A 324 -3.90 -2.31 19.47
N ARG A 325 -3.97 -0.97 19.35
CA ARG A 325 -4.05 -0.05 20.51
C ARG A 325 -5.22 -0.35 21.46
N ARG A 326 -6.36 -0.82 20.93
CA ARG A 326 -7.52 -1.23 21.75
C ARG A 326 -7.17 -2.36 22.72
N ASP A 327 -6.47 -3.39 22.25
CA ASP A 327 -6.17 -4.58 23.03
C ASP A 327 -5.08 -4.30 24.07
N LEU A 328 -4.14 -3.39 23.75
CA LEU A 328 -3.21 -2.83 24.72
C LEU A 328 -3.94 -2.18 25.91
N LEU A 329 -4.91 -1.30 25.61
CA LEU A 329 -5.62 -0.50 26.63
C LEU A 329 -6.61 -1.33 27.45
N THR A 330 -7.26 -2.31 26.81
CA THR A 330 -8.25 -3.18 27.45
C THR A 330 -7.64 -4.39 28.16
N GLY A 331 -6.33 -4.63 28.01
CA GLY A 331 -5.62 -5.71 28.67
C GLY A 331 -5.73 -7.07 28.01
N HIS A 332 -6.18 -7.13 26.75
CA HIS A 332 -6.30 -8.39 26.01
C HIS A 332 -4.94 -8.87 25.47
N TRP A 333 -3.94 -9.00 26.35
CA TRP A 333 -2.54 -9.26 25.97
C TRP A 333 -2.24 -10.75 25.78
N ALA A 334 -2.99 -11.64 26.43
CA ALA A 334 -2.72 -13.08 26.46
C ALA A 334 -2.49 -13.71 25.07
N PRO A 335 -3.35 -13.47 24.05
CA PRO A 335 -3.13 -14.08 22.72
C PRO A 335 -1.84 -13.60 22.04
N TYR A 336 -1.45 -12.35 22.29
CA TYR A 336 -0.22 -11.77 21.74
C TYR A 336 1.02 -12.34 22.43
N LEU A 337 0.97 -12.54 23.75
CA LEU A 337 2.03 -13.16 24.54
C LEU A 337 2.22 -14.63 24.15
N GLU A 338 1.12 -15.38 24.02
CA GLU A 338 1.13 -16.77 23.56
C GLU A 338 1.69 -16.89 22.14
N ARG A 339 1.33 -15.97 21.24
CA ARG A 339 1.94 -15.93 19.91
C ARG A 339 3.42 -15.59 19.96
N ALA A 340 3.82 -14.59 20.75
CA ALA A 340 5.20 -14.13 20.83
C ALA A 340 6.16 -15.24 21.29
N ILE A 341 5.77 -16.07 22.27
CA ILE A 341 6.61 -17.18 22.74
C ILE A 341 6.77 -18.32 21.71
N THR A 342 5.90 -18.39 20.69
CA THR A 342 6.05 -19.36 19.59
C THR A 342 6.99 -18.89 18.50
N LEU A 343 7.33 -17.59 18.48
CA LEU A 343 8.25 -17.04 17.51
C LEU A 343 9.66 -17.60 17.70
N LYS A 344 10.39 -17.71 16.59
CA LYS A 344 11.80 -18.09 16.57
C LYS A 344 12.58 -16.97 15.87
N PRO A 345 12.89 -15.87 16.58
CA PRO A 345 13.67 -14.77 16.01
C PRO A 345 14.94 -15.29 15.34
N CYS A 346 15.17 -14.90 14.10
CA CYS A 346 16.20 -15.49 13.24
C CYS A 346 17.19 -14.46 12.68
N TYR A 347 17.43 -13.38 13.42
CA TYR A 347 18.39 -12.35 13.00
C TYR A 347 19.79 -12.96 12.86
N ASN A 348 20.31 -12.93 11.64
CA ASN A 348 21.60 -13.49 11.25
C ASN A 348 22.58 -12.44 10.70
N GLY A 349 22.22 -11.15 10.79
CA GLY A 349 23.13 -10.07 10.47
C GLY A 349 24.18 -9.84 11.57
N GLY A 350 25.28 -9.18 11.22
CA GLY A 350 26.29 -8.81 12.21
C GLY A 350 25.75 -7.77 13.20
N ILE A 351 26.20 -7.83 14.46
CA ILE A 351 25.85 -6.88 15.54
C ILE A 351 27.01 -5.93 15.89
N ASN A 352 28.08 -5.95 15.09
CA ASN A 352 29.28 -5.12 15.27
C ASN A 352 29.23 -3.81 14.45
N GLY A 353 28.03 -3.34 14.09
CA GLY A 353 27.85 -2.16 13.26
C GLY A 353 28.55 -0.91 13.78
N ALA A 354 28.60 -0.74 15.11
CA ALA A 354 29.25 0.41 15.74
C ALA A 354 30.77 0.43 15.51
N GLU A 355 31.40 -0.74 15.57
CA GLU A 355 32.84 -0.91 15.32
C GLU A 355 33.15 -0.70 13.83
N VAL A 356 32.34 -1.28 12.95
CA VAL A 356 32.47 -1.11 11.49
C VAL A 356 32.32 0.37 11.10
N ALA A 357 31.30 1.05 11.61
CA ALA A 357 31.09 2.47 11.38
C ALA A 357 32.26 3.31 11.89
N ALA A 358 32.76 3.06 13.11
CA ALA A 358 33.91 3.77 13.66
C ALA A 358 35.19 3.58 12.82
N ASN A 359 35.41 2.38 12.28
CA ASN A 359 36.55 2.11 11.40
C ASN A 359 36.44 2.88 10.07
N ILE A 360 35.25 2.91 9.46
CA ILE A 360 35.00 3.69 8.24
C ILE A 360 35.22 5.18 8.49
N LEU A 361 34.74 5.71 9.61
CA LEU A 361 34.93 7.12 9.99
C LEU A 361 36.42 7.44 10.22
N GLN A 362 37.17 6.55 10.87
CA GLN A 362 38.62 6.69 11.06
C GLN A 362 39.36 6.71 9.72
N ASP A 363 39.01 5.79 8.82
CA ASP A 363 39.63 5.68 7.50
C ASP A 363 39.36 6.93 6.66
N THR A 364 38.12 7.44 6.70
CA THR A 364 37.70 8.67 6.00
C THR A 364 38.45 9.89 6.54
N ALA A 365 38.50 10.07 7.86
CA ALA A 365 39.24 11.16 8.49
C ALA A 365 40.76 11.09 8.22
N SER A 366 41.28 9.90 7.91
CA SER A 366 42.68 9.70 7.52
C SER A 366 42.93 9.87 6.00
N GLY A 367 41.91 10.26 5.24
CA GLY A 367 42.01 10.54 3.79
C GLY A 367 41.77 9.34 2.87
N LYS A 368 41.29 8.20 3.36
CA LYS A 368 40.83 7.10 2.49
C LYS A 368 39.45 7.43 1.94
N SER A 369 39.32 7.39 0.61
CA SER A 369 38.04 7.67 -0.04
C SER A 369 37.15 6.43 -0.09
N HIS A 370 35.93 6.57 0.45
CA HIS A 370 34.85 5.59 0.32
C HIS A 370 33.74 6.09 -0.63
N ALA A 371 33.94 7.25 -1.27
CA ALA A 371 32.96 7.94 -2.11
C ALA A 371 33.45 8.10 -3.57
N SER A 372 32.53 8.35 -4.49
CA SER A 372 32.87 8.58 -5.91
C SER A 372 33.38 10.02 -6.16
N CYS A 373 34.42 10.23 -6.98
CA CYS A 373 35.17 11.50 -7.09
C CYS A 373 34.44 12.75 -7.67
N LYS A 374 33.11 12.79 -7.82
CA LYS A 374 32.40 13.99 -8.32
C LYS A 374 31.67 14.70 -7.17
N PRO A 375 31.54 16.03 -7.12
CA PRO A 375 30.58 16.68 -6.22
C PRO A 375 29.14 16.60 -6.77
N SER A 376 28.15 16.62 -5.87
CA SER A 376 26.71 16.59 -6.21
C SER A 376 26.21 17.99 -6.60
N GLY A 377 25.47 18.09 -7.71
CA GLY A 377 24.72 19.28 -8.10
C GLY A 377 23.22 19.10 -7.87
N SER A 378 22.48 20.21 -7.90
CA SER A 378 21.01 20.31 -7.70
C SER A 378 20.15 19.30 -8.47
N ARG A 379 20.65 18.77 -9.60
CA ARG A 379 19.99 17.74 -10.42
C ARG A 379 19.63 16.48 -9.63
N ARG A 380 20.51 16.03 -8.72
CA ARG A 380 20.29 14.80 -7.93
C ARG A 380 19.36 14.99 -6.75
N LEU A 381 19.15 16.22 -6.29
CA LEU A 381 18.17 16.58 -5.26
C LEU A 381 16.73 16.37 -5.76
N ARG A 382 16.50 16.64 -7.05
CA ARG A 382 15.24 16.32 -7.74
C ARG A 382 15.03 14.81 -7.82
N ASP A 383 16.03 14.07 -8.31
CA ASP A 383 15.98 12.61 -8.39
C ASP A 383 15.79 11.99 -7.01
N ALA A 384 16.39 12.62 -6.00
CA ALA A 384 16.29 12.22 -4.63
C ALA A 384 14.85 12.34 -4.13
N ILE A 385 14.25 13.51 -4.26
CA ILE A 385 12.87 13.76 -3.81
C ILE A 385 11.87 12.94 -4.64
N VAL A 386 12.12 12.74 -5.94
CA VAL A 386 11.34 11.84 -6.79
C VAL A 386 11.43 10.41 -6.27
N LEU A 387 12.62 9.91 -5.91
CA LEU A 387 12.82 8.59 -5.33
C LEU A 387 12.23 8.49 -3.91
N GLY A 388 12.30 9.54 -3.10
CA GLY A 388 11.67 9.63 -1.78
C GLY A 388 10.15 9.57 -1.86
N TYR A 389 9.54 10.29 -2.82
CA TYR A 389 8.10 10.19 -3.14
C TYR A 389 7.73 8.84 -3.73
N GLN A 390 8.56 8.27 -4.60
CA GLN A 390 8.37 6.93 -5.16
C GLN A 390 8.54 5.82 -4.12
N LEU A 391 9.34 6.01 -3.09
CA LEU A 391 9.54 5.03 -2.02
C LEU A 391 8.59 5.27 -0.81
N GLN A 392 7.92 6.42 -0.73
CA GLN A 392 6.70 6.63 0.08
C GLN A 392 5.48 5.87 -0.47
N ARG A 393 5.65 5.11 -1.56
CA ARG A 393 4.69 4.09 -2.03
C ARG A 393 4.59 2.95 -1.01
N VAL A 394 3.97 3.22 0.13
CA VAL A 394 3.23 2.21 0.86
C VAL A 394 2.00 1.90 0.00
N PRO A 395 1.65 0.62 -0.25
CA PRO A 395 0.47 0.35 -1.06
C PRO A 395 -0.78 0.86 -0.32
N GLY A 396 -1.32 1.98 -0.80
CA GLY A 396 -2.54 2.63 -0.32
C GLY A 396 -2.50 4.11 0.10
N LYS A 397 -1.50 4.88 -0.35
CA LYS A 397 -1.57 6.36 -0.35
C LYS A 397 -0.97 6.88 -1.67
N ASP A 398 -1.83 7.16 -2.65
CA ASP A 398 -1.41 7.80 -3.89
C ASP A 398 -1.31 9.31 -3.68
N VAL A 399 -0.12 9.81 -3.34
CA VAL A 399 0.18 11.24 -3.46
C VAL A 399 0.88 11.45 -4.80
N ALA A 400 0.14 11.96 -5.79
CA ALA A 400 0.70 12.37 -7.07
C ALA A 400 1.76 13.48 -6.84
N ILE A 401 2.86 13.45 -7.62
CA ILE A 401 3.81 14.56 -7.68
C ILE A 401 3.02 15.81 -8.09
N PRO A 402 2.91 16.84 -7.25
CA PRO A 402 2.10 18.01 -7.58
C PRO A 402 2.57 18.70 -8.87
N GLU A 403 1.63 19.03 -9.77
CA GLU A 403 1.87 19.48 -11.15
C GLU A 403 2.78 20.73 -11.26
N TRP A 404 2.77 21.62 -10.26
CA TRP A 404 3.60 22.82 -10.21
C TRP A 404 5.12 22.54 -10.06
N TYR A 405 5.53 21.30 -9.77
CA TYR A 405 6.95 20.93 -9.68
C TYR A 405 7.65 20.83 -11.04
N ALA A 406 6.90 20.61 -12.13
CA ALA A 406 7.44 20.58 -13.48
C ALA A 406 7.83 21.98 -13.99
N VAL A 407 7.38 23.04 -13.32
CA VAL A 407 7.41 24.42 -13.83
C VAL A 407 8.51 25.28 -13.19
N ALA A 408 9.08 24.86 -12.06
CA ALA A 408 10.01 25.69 -11.26
C ALA A 408 11.38 25.99 -11.92
N GLN A 409 11.77 25.24 -12.97
CA GLN A 409 12.98 25.58 -13.73
C GLN A 409 12.80 26.88 -14.54
N ASN A 410 11.56 27.21 -14.91
CA ASN A 410 11.27 28.38 -15.73
C ASN A 410 11.23 29.67 -14.89
N GLU A 411 10.87 29.63 -13.60
CA GLU A 411 10.71 30.86 -12.81
C GLU A 411 12.03 31.47 -12.31
N LEU A 412 13.11 30.70 -12.25
CA LEU A 412 14.45 31.22 -11.93
C LEU A 412 15.16 31.85 -13.14
N SER A 413 14.67 31.62 -14.37
CA SER A 413 15.20 32.23 -15.60
C SER A 413 14.47 33.51 -16.02
N PHE A 414 13.35 33.87 -15.37
CA PHE A 414 12.50 35.00 -15.75
C PHE A 414 12.74 36.31 -14.98
N ARG A 415 13.86 36.45 -14.25
CA ARG A 415 14.23 37.73 -13.59
C ARG A 415 15.34 38.53 -14.28
N SER A 416 15.63 38.25 -15.55
CA SER A 416 16.52 39.11 -16.35
C SER A 416 16.13 39.15 -17.83
N ALA A 417 15.01 39.78 -18.17
CA ALA A 417 14.76 40.24 -19.53
C ALA A 417 13.89 41.51 -19.52
N SER A 418 14.40 42.55 -20.18
CA SER A 418 13.80 43.87 -20.35
C SER A 418 12.45 43.80 -21.09
N PRO A 419 11.48 44.69 -20.80
CA PRO A 419 10.19 44.70 -21.47
C PRO A 419 10.30 45.37 -22.84
N ASN A 420 10.65 44.59 -23.85
CA ASN A 420 10.38 44.92 -25.25
C ASN A 420 10.52 43.65 -26.10
N ASP A 421 9.46 42.85 -26.17
CA ASP A 421 9.05 42.32 -27.47
C ASP A 421 7.59 41.87 -27.43
N LYS A 422 6.81 42.41 -28.37
CA LYS A 422 5.43 42.01 -28.63
C LYS A 422 5.43 40.87 -29.64
N SER A 423 4.44 40.00 -29.49
CA SER A 423 3.95 39.01 -30.44
C SER A 423 4.71 37.68 -30.55
N SER A 424 4.02 36.59 -30.24
CA SER A 424 4.06 35.35 -31.02
C SER A 424 2.80 34.51 -30.77
N PRO A 425 2.30 33.79 -31.79
CA PRO A 425 0.93 33.29 -31.87
C PRO A 425 0.78 31.83 -31.40
N ALA A 426 -0.48 31.39 -31.29
CA ALA A 426 -0.91 30.04 -30.95
C ALA A 426 -0.11 28.95 -31.71
N ILE A 427 0.48 28.01 -30.96
CA ILE A 427 1.10 26.81 -31.51
C ILE A 427 0.08 25.67 -31.51
N SER A 428 -0.35 25.36 -32.72
CA SER A 428 -1.03 24.15 -33.17
C SER A 428 -0.45 22.87 -32.55
N CYS A 429 -1.24 22.18 -31.73
CA CYS A 429 -0.90 20.89 -31.13
C CYS A 429 -1.40 19.74 -32.03
N THR A 430 -0.79 19.58 -33.21
CA THR A 430 -1.01 18.45 -34.11
C THR A 430 0.25 18.24 -34.95
N LYS A 431 1.27 17.61 -34.36
CA LYS A 431 2.34 16.91 -35.11
C LYS A 431 2.82 15.73 -34.28
N GLU A 432 2.52 14.53 -34.79
CA GLU A 432 3.30 13.30 -34.73
C GLU A 432 3.83 12.84 -33.35
N ILE A 433 3.27 11.73 -32.84
CA ILE A 433 4.05 10.84 -31.97
C ILE A 433 5.13 10.27 -32.90
N GLU A 434 6.35 10.80 -32.86
CA GLU A 434 7.40 10.64 -33.88
C GLU A 434 7.72 9.16 -34.28
N ASP A 435 7.22 8.16 -33.55
CA ASP A 435 7.50 6.73 -33.74
C ASP A 435 6.31 5.84 -34.16
N PHE A 436 5.05 6.30 -34.08
CA PHE A 436 3.85 5.52 -34.45
C PHE A 436 2.84 6.34 -35.27
N GLU A 437 2.36 5.75 -36.37
CA GLU A 437 1.24 6.28 -37.15
C GLU A 437 -0.10 5.73 -36.61
N ILE A 438 -1.06 6.60 -36.30
CA ILE A 438 -2.42 6.19 -35.93
C ILE A 438 -3.20 5.93 -37.23
N LEU A 439 -3.38 4.66 -37.57
CA LEU A 439 -4.13 4.25 -38.78
C LEU A 439 -5.65 4.51 -38.63
N HIS A 440 -6.20 4.24 -37.45
CA HIS A 440 -7.62 4.36 -37.12
C HIS A 440 -7.84 4.80 -35.67
N GLY A 441 -8.89 5.60 -35.44
CA GLY A 441 -9.21 6.16 -34.12
C GLY A 441 -8.36 7.39 -33.77
N ASP A 442 -8.44 7.83 -32.52
CA ASP A 442 -7.60 8.91 -32.00
C ASP A 442 -7.40 8.74 -30.47
N HIS A 443 -6.53 9.57 -29.88
CA HIS A 443 -6.19 9.49 -28.45
C HIS A 443 -7.12 10.32 -27.53
N HIS A 444 -8.20 10.90 -28.07
CA HIS A 444 -9.21 11.77 -27.46
C HIS A 444 -8.64 12.92 -26.59
N GLY A 445 -7.41 13.39 -26.87
CA GLY A 445 -6.71 14.36 -26.03
C GLY A 445 -6.30 13.85 -24.64
N LEU A 446 -6.37 12.54 -24.39
CA LEU A 446 -6.08 11.93 -23.09
C LEU A 446 -4.57 11.74 -22.90
N SER A 447 -4.01 12.40 -21.88
CA SER A 447 -2.57 12.40 -21.61
C SER A 447 -2.02 11.02 -21.24
N ASP A 448 -2.79 10.20 -20.52
CA ASP A 448 -2.41 8.83 -20.14
C ASP A 448 -2.28 7.91 -21.36
N THR A 449 -3.11 8.12 -22.38
CA THR A 449 -3.07 7.39 -23.66
C THR A 449 -1.85 7.79 -24.47
N ILE A 450 -1.53 9.09 -24.52
CA ILE A 450 -0.29 9.56 -25.14
C ILE A 450 0.93 8.97 -24.42
N SER A 451 0.93 8.93 -23.08
CA SER A 451 1.99 8.31 -22.30
C SER A 451 2.13 6.81 -22.58
N PHE A 452 1.02 6.07 -22.71
CA PHE A 452 1.03 4.66 -23.06
C PHE A 452 1.64 4.42 -24.46
N LEU A 453 1.24 5.21 -25.47
CA LEU A 453 1.78 5.12 -26.82
C LEU A 453 3.28 5.44 -26.88
N LYS A 454 3.74 6.44 -26.11
CA LYS A 454 5.19 6.71 -25.95
C LYS A 454 5.92 5.54 -25.29
N GLY A 455 5.32 4.90 -24.29
CA GLY A 455 5.89 3.70 -23.66
C GLY A 455 6.02 2.53 -24.64
N LEU A 456 5.08 2.36 -25.57
CA LEU A 456 5.23 1.38 -26.65
C LEU A 456 6.43 1.72 -27.57
N ALA A 457 6.67 3.00 -27.85
CA ALA A 457 7.78 3.42 -28.71
C ALA A 457 9.13 3.16 -28.03
N GLU A 458 9.22 3.41 -26.72
CA GLU A 458 10.39 3.07 -25.92
C GLU A 458 10.67 1.54 -25.90
N LEU A 459 9.62 0.71 -25.84
CA LEU A 459 9.74 -0.75 -25.93
C LEU A 459 10.26 -1.22 -27.29
N ARG A 460 9.89 -0.54 -28.39
CA ARG A 460 10.46 -0.79 -29.72
C ARG A 460 11.96 -0.53 -29.74
N ALA A 461 12.41 0.60 -29.20
CA ALA A 461 13.84 0.94 -29.12
C ALA A 461 14.65 -0.04 -28.26
N LEU A 462 14.02 -0.70 -27.28
CA LEU A 462 14.62 -1.74 -26.45
C LEU A 462 14.73 -3.11 -27.15
N ALA A 463 13.95 -3.34 -28.21
CA ALA A 463 14.04 -4.57 -29.00
C ALA A 463 15.30 -4.60 -29.90
N ASP A 464 15.98 -3.45 -30.09
CA ASP A 464 17.21 -3.36 -30.87
C ASP A 464 18.45 -3.83 -30.08
N PRO A 465 19.23 -4.80 -30.60
CA PRO A 465 20.31 -5.48 -29.87
C PRO A 465 21.53 -4.60 -29.53
N VAL A 466 21.56 -3.34 -29.95
CA VAL A 466 22.68 -2.41 -29.75
C VAL A 466 22.59 -1.66 -28.41
N ASN A 467 21.42 -1.65 -27.74
CA ASN A 467 21.12 -0.83 -26.57
C ASN A 467 20.86 -1.62 -25.26
N HIS A 468 21.69 -2.62 -24.95
CA HIS A 468 21.58 -3.34 -23.67
C HIS A 468 22.30 -2.60 -22.53
N ASN A 469 21.55 -1.80 -21.76
CA ASN A 469 21.97 -1.28 -20.46
C ASN A 469 21.60 -2.25 -19.32
N THR A 470 22.45 -2.30 -18.28
CA THR A 470 22.48 -3.32 -17.20
C THR A 470 21.37 -3.25 -16.13
N HIS A 471 20.26 -2.53 -16.34
CA HIS A 471 19.18 -2.37 -15.34
C HIS A 471 17.76 -2.44 -15.93
N GLN A 472 17.47 -3.41 -16.80
CA GLN A 472 16.14 -3.56 -17.41
C GLN A 472 15.29 -4.58 -16.63
N SER A 473 14.02 -4.25 -16.35
CA SER A 473 13.08 -5.16 -15.68
C SER A 473 12.72 -6.34 -16.58
N ARG A 474 12.34 -7.48 -15.97
CA ARG A 474 11.92 -8.69 -16.71
C ARG A 474 10.69 -8.42 -17.58
N GLU A 475 9.80 -7.55 -17.12
CA GLU A 475 8.58 -7.13 -17.82
C GLU A 475 8.91 -6.36 -19.12
N SER A 476 9.79 -5.37 -19.04
CA SER A 476 10.18 -4.56 -20.21
C SER A 476 10.87 -5.41 -21.28
N LEU A 477 11.71 -6.37 -20.88
CA LEU A 477 12.33 -7.32 -21.81
C LEU A 477 11.31 -8.23 -22.49
N ALA A 478 10.33 -8.74 -21.73
CA ALA A 478 9.27 -9.59 -22.30
C ALA A 478 8.36 -8.80 -23.25
N ALA A 479 8.01 -7.56 -22.90
CA ALA A 479 7.18 -6.67 -23.70
C ALA A 479 7.88 -6.22 -24.99
N ALA A 480 9.19 -5.90 -24.93
CA ALA A 480 9.97 -5.53 -26.11
C ALA A 480 10.02 -6.66 -27.17
N ALA A 481 10.03 -7.91 -26.71
CA ALA A 481 10.06 -9.10 -27.56
C ALA A 481 8.65 -9.58 -28.00
N LEU A 482 7.57 -8.95 -27.53
CA LEU A 482 6.19 -9.44 -27.69
C LEU A 482 5.60 -9.16 -29.08
N PHE A 483 5.94 -8.02 -29.67
CA PHE A 483 5.34 -7.53 -30.91
C PHE A 483 6.29 -7.62 -32.12
N ASN A 484 5.68 -7.71 -33.29
CA ASN A 484 6.29 -7.37 -34.58
C ASN A 484 6.01 -5.89 -34.82
N TRP A 485 6.96 -5.02 -34.49
CA TRP A 485 6.77 -3.56 -34.42
C TRP A 485 6.48 -2.87 -35.76
N GLU A 486 6.68 -3.57 -36.88
CA GLU A 486 6.35 -3.07 -38.23
C GLU A 486 4.93 -3.43 -38.66
N ASP A 487 4.23 -4.28 -37.89
CA ASP A 487 2.86 -4.72 -38.15
C ASP A 487 1.87 -3.96 -37.26
N GLU A 488 0.59 -3.97 -37.63
CA GLU A 488 -0.48 -3.26 -36.91
C GLU A 488 -0.61 -3.72 -35.45
N ILE A 489 -0.84 -2.77 -34.54
CA ILE A 489 -1.13 -2.99 -33.12
C ILE A 489 -2.43 -2.26 -32.78
N PHE A 490 -3.40 -2.98 -32.22
CA PHE A 490 -4.66 -2.41 -31.77
C PHE A 490 -4.54 -2.03 -30.31
N VAL A 491 -4.96 -0.82 -29.95
CA VAL A 491 -4.91 -0.33 -28.57
C VAL A 491 -6.32 0.03 -28.11
N ALA A 492 -6.69 -0.46 -26.93
CA ALA A 492 -7.92 -0.07 -26.25
C ALA A 492 -7.62 0.47 -24.85
N ARG A 493 -8.53 1.32 -24.36
CA ARG A 493 -8.47 1.94 -23.04
C ARG A 493 -9.81 1.76 -22.33
N ALA A 494 -9.80 1.42 -21.04
CA ALA A 494 -11.00 1.40 -20.21
C ALA A 494 -10.72 1.97 -18.80
N PRO A 495 -11.52 2.92 -18.30
CA PRO A 495 -11.33 3.52 -16.98
C PRO A 495 -11.77 2.60 -15.84
N GLY A 496 -11.26 2.84 -14.63
CA GLY A 496 -11.89 2.37 -13.40
C GLY A 496 -13.17 3.16 -13.08
N ARG A 497 -13.75 2.96 -11.89
CA ARG A 497 -14.96 3.72 -11.46
C ARG A 497 -14.98 4.07 -9.98
N LEU A 498 -15.69 5.15 -9.64
CA LEU A 498 -16.19 5.41 -8.29
C LEU A 498 -17.66 5.01 -8.22
N ASP A 499 -17.99 4.30 -7.15
CA ASP A 499 -19.38 4.08 -6.74
C ASP A 499 -19.86 5.30 -5.98
N VAL A 500 -20.63 6.14 -6.66
CA VAL A 500 -21.16 7.38 -6.10
C VAL A 500 -22.45 7.11 -5.35
N MET A 501 -23.36 6.33 -5.96
CA MET A 501 -24.54 5.78 -5.29
C MET A 501 -24.89 4.41 -5.87
N GLY A 502 -25.26 3.46 -5.01
CA GLY A 502 -25.56 2.09 -5.40
C GLY A 502 -25.03 1.06 -4.41
N GLY A 503 -23.80 1.25 -3.91
CA GLY A 503 -23.20 0.29 -2.98
C GLY A 503 -23.16 -1.13 -3.55
N ILE A 504 -23.27 -2.12 -2.67
CA ILE A 504 -23.35 -3.54 -3.06
C ILE A 504 -24.81 -3.91 -3.42
N ALA A 505 -25.31 -3.36 -4.53
CA ALA A 505 -26.68 -3.59 -5.03
C ALA A 505 -26.74 -3.94 -6.53
N ASP A 506 -25.60 -4.33 -7.08
CA ASP A 506 -25.35 -4.57 -8.50
C ASP A 506 -25.86 -5.92 -9.02
N TYR A 507 -26.25 -6.84 -8.13
CA TYR A 507 -26.95 -8.09 -8.47
C TYR A 507 -28.46 -8.06 -8.18
N SER A 508 -28.97 -6.99 -7.55
CA SER A 508 -30.32 -6.94 -6.98
C SER A 508 -31.31 -6.09 -7.77
N GLY A 509 -30.94 -5.67 -8.99
CA GLY A 509 -31.77 -4.85 -9.88
C GLY A 509 -31.83 -3.36 -9.54
N SER A 510 -31.02 -2.89 -8.58
CA SER A 510 -31.09 -1.51 -8.12
C SER A 510 -30.65 -0.51 -9.19
N LEU A 511 -31.25 0.68 -9.15
CA LEU A 511 -30.74 1.86 -9.82
C LEU A 511 -29.47 2.34 -9.12
N VAL A 512 -28.43 2.61 -9.89
CA VAL A 512 -27.13 3.08 -9.40
C VAL A 512 -26.63 4.27 -10.23
N LEU A 513 -25.77 5.08 -9.62
CA LEU A 513 -25.08 6.22 -10.22
C LEU A 513 -23.58 6.01 -10.07
N GLN A 514 -22.91 5.72 -11.19
CA GLN A 514 -21.48 5.38 -11.21
C GLN A 514 -20.70 6.42 -11.99
N MET A 515 -19.47 6.73 -11.56
CA MET A 515 -18.63 7.72 -12.25
C MET A 515 -17.33 7.06 -12.71
N PRO A 516 -16.99 7.07 -14.01
CA PRO A 516 -15.68 6.62 -14.44
C PRO A 516 -14.59 7.54 -13.84
N ILE A 517 -13.49 6.96 -13.41
CA ILE A 517 -12.32 7.73 -12.95
C ILE A 517 -11.40 8.06 -14.11
N ARG A 518 -10.46 8.97 -13.86
CA ARG A 518 -9.44 9.32 -14.85
C ARG A 518 -8.48 8.16 -15.10
N GLU A 519 -8.08 7.45 -14.06
CA GLU A 519 -7.18 6.31 -14.11
C GLU A 519 -7.79 5.17 -14.92
N ALA A 520 -6.99 4.57 -15.82
CA ALA A 520 -7.47 3.59 -16.78
C ALA A 520 -6.47 2.46 -17.02
N CYS A 521 -6.99 1.37 -17.58
CA CYS A 521 -6.23 0.28 -18.15
C CYS A 521 -6.11 0.46 -19.66
N HIS A 522 -4.90 0.27 -20.18
CA HIS A 522 -4.58 0.21 -21.59
C HIS A 522 -4.16 -1.21 -21.96
N VAL A 523 -4.69 -1.69 -23.06
CA VAL A 523 -4.33 -2.99 -23.64
C VAL A 523 -3.92 -2.80 -25.08
N ALA A 524 -2.71 -3.26 -25.41
CA ALA A 524 -2.24 -3.37 -26.79
C ALA A 524 -2.27 -4.83 -27.24
N ILE A 525 -2.78 -5.09 -28.43
CA ILE A 525 -2.92 -6.44 -28.98
C ILE A 525 -2.42 -6.49 -30.43
N GLN A 526 -1.78 -7.60 -30.79
CA GLN A 526 -1.37 -7.89 -32.15
C GLN A 526 -1.74 -9.33 -32.49
N ARG A 527 -2.28 -9.50 -33.70
CA ARG A 527 -2.54 -10.81 -34.30
C ARG A 527 -1.37 -11.17 -35.20
N ASN A 528 -0.89 -12.39 -35.08
CA ASN A 528 0.15 -12.91 -35.96
C ASN A 528 -0.24 -14.29 -36.44
N HIS A 529 -0.01 -14.57 -37.73
CA HIS A 529 -0.09 -15.94 -38.23
C HIS A 529 0.84 -16.84 -37.39
N PRO A 530 0.44 -18.08 -37.03
CA PRO A 530 1.22 -18.92 -36.11
C PRO A 530 2.69 -19.11 -36.52
N SER A 531 2.98 -19.13 -37.82
CA SER A 531 4.35 -19.25 -38.35
C SER A 531 5.21 -17.99 -38.21
N LYS A 532 4.61 -16.82 -37.96
CA LYS A 532 5.29 -15.52 -37.79
C LYS A 532 5.37 -15.09 -36.32
N GLN A 533 4.78 -15.86 -35.39
CA GLN A 533 4.75 -15.52 -33.98
C GLN A 533 6.13 -15.66 -33.34
N LYS A 534 6.57 -14.62 -32.63
CA LYS A 534 7.77 -14.66 -31.79
C LYS A 534 7.47 -15.42 -30.48
N LEU A 535 7.84 -16.69 -30.45
CA LEU A 535 7.63 -17.53 -29.27
C LEU A 535 8.70 -17.32 -28.20
N TRP A 536 8.30 -17.29 -26.93
CA TRP A 536 9.24 -17.36 -25.81
C TRP A 536 9.87 -18.76 -25.69
N LYS A 537 11.05 -18.87 -25.07
CA LYS A 537 11.80 -20.15 -24.97
C LYS A 537 10.99 -21.31 -24.40
N HIS A 538 10.13 -21.06 -23.41
CA HIS A 538 9.28 -22.10 -22.82
C HIS A 538 8.09 -22.45 -23.73
N ALA A 539 7.51 -21.48 -24.45
CA ALA A 539 6.50 -21.73 -25.48
C ALA A 539 7.07 -22.58 -26.62
N GLN A 540 8.27 -22.25 -27.10
CA GLN A 540 9.01 -23.03 -28.09
C GLN A 540 9.24 -24.48 -27.62
N ALA A 541 9.58 -24.67 -26.35
CA ALA A 541 9.78 -26.01 -25.79
C ALA A 541 8.50 -26.86 -25.74
N ARG A 542 7.31 -26.25 -25.67
CA ARG A 542 6.03 -26.97 -25.74
C ARG A 542 5.65 -27.36 -27.18
N GLN A 543 6.07 -26.60 -28.18
CA GLN A 543 5.69 -26.78 -29.58
C GLN A 543 6.58 -27.77 -30.36
N GLN A 544 7.04 -28.89 -29.77
CA GLN A 544 7.85 -29.92 -30.45
C GLN A 544 7.17 -30.64 -31.64
N LYS A 545 6.04 -30.16 -32.15
CA LYS A 545 5.26 -30.72 -33.27
C LYS A 545 5.66 -30.10 -34.62
N GLU A 546 5.50 -30.85 -35.70
CA GLU A 546 5.88 -30.48 -37.08
C GLU A 546 5.13 -29.26 -37.66
N ALA A 547 4.04 -28.78 -37.04
CA ALA A 547 3.23 -27.67 -37.53
C ALA A 547 3.08 -26.54 -36.49
N PRO A 548 3.19 -25.26 -36.89
CA PRO A 548 3.08 -24.12 -35.98
C PRO A 548 1.65 -24.00 -35.43
N THR A 549 1.52 -23.99 -34.10
CA THR A 549 0.23 -23.89 -33.41
C THR A 549 -0.02 -22.47 -32.90
N PRO A 550 -1.26 -21.94 -33.01
CA PRO A 550 -1.60 -20.62 -32.48
C PRO A 550 -1.45 -20.56 -30.95
N VAL A 551 -0.92 -19.46 -30.43
CA VAL A 551 -0.69 -19.23 -29.00
C VAL A 551 -1.23 -17.90 -28.54
N ILE A 552 -1.54 -17.83 -27.25
CA ILE A 552 -1.83 -16.58 -26.54
C ILE A 552 -0.60 -16.26 -25.68
N GLN A 553 -0.03 -15.07 -25.83
CA GLN A 553 1.06 -14.56 -24.99
C GLN A 553 0.65 -13.22 -24.39
N ILE A 554 0.73 -13.10 -23.07
CA ILE A 554 0.27 -11.94 -22.31
C ILE A 554 1.43 -11.43 -21.46
N VAL A 555 1.75 -10.16 -21.59
CA VAL A 555 2.65 -9.44 -20.67
C VAL A 555 1.82 -8.44 -19.90
N SER A 556 1.99 -8.40 -18.57
CA SER A 556 1.38 -7.37 -17.75
C SER A 556 2.45 -6.55 -17.05
N LEU A 557 2.44 -5.25 -17.32
CA LEU A 557 3.34 -4.29 -16.69
C LEU A 557 2.86 -3.98 -15.26
N GLY A 558 3.81 -3.73 -14.37
CA GLY A 558 3.56 -3.42 -12.95
C GLY A 558 3.42 -4.65 -12.06
N SER A 559 3.83 -5.84 -12.52
CA SER A 559 3.77 -7.07 -11.70
C SER A 559 4.74 -7.04 -10.51
N GLU A 560 5.81 -6.24 -10.57
CA GLU A 560 6.72 -5.99 -9.43
C GLU A 560 6.02 -5.37 -8.20
N LEU A 561 4.81 -4.82 -8.38
CA LEU A 561 3.98 -4.24 -7.30
C LEU A 561 3.01 -5.25 -6.67
N GLY A 562 2.91 -6.48 -7.19
CA GLY A 562 1.96 -7.51 -6.73
C GLY A 562 2.55 -8.92 -6.68
N ASN A 563 1.84 -9.87 -6.05
CA ASN A 563 2.25 -11.29 -5.99
C ASN A 563 1.87 -12.05 -7.28
N ARG A 564 2.08 -11.46 -8.46
CA ARG A 564 1.70 -12.04 -9.76
C ARG A 564 2.87 -12.11 -10.73
N GLY A 565 2.89 -13.12 -11.59
CA GLY A 565 3.90 -13.26 -12.63
C GLY A 565 3.74 -12.20 -13.73
N PRO A 566 4.83 -11.70 -14.33
CA PRO A 566 4.80 -10.67 -15.38
C PRO A 566 4.26 -11.16 -16.72
N THR A 567 4.30 -12.47 -16.95
CA THR A 567 4.03 -13.10 -18.24
C THR A 567 3.13 -14.31 -18.09
N PHE A 568 2.26 -14.54 -19.05
CA PHE A 568 1.44 -15.74 -19.18
C PHE A 568 1.41 -16.18 -20.64
N ASP A 569 1.47 -17.48 -20.89
CA ASP A 569 1.32 -18.02 -22.23
C ASP A 569 0.60 -19.37 -22.25
N MET A 570 -0.16 -19.62 -23.31
CA MET A 570 -0.82 -20.91 -23.53
C MET A 570 -1.07 -21.17 -25.01
N ASP A 571 -1.17 -22.45 -25.38
CA ASP A 571 -1.62 -22.82 -26.72
C ASP A 571 -3.13 -22.54 -26.83
N LEU A 572 -3.56 -21.93 -27.93
CA LEU A 572 -4.96 -21.58 -28.15
C LEU A 572 -5.86 -22.82 -28.18
N SER A 573 -5.33 -23.96 -28.63
CA SER A 573 -6.00 -25.26 -28.58
C SER A 573 -6.33 -25.70 -27.14
N GLY A 574 -5.67 -25.14 -26.12
CA GLY A 574 -6.01 -25.38 -24.72
C GLY A 574 -7.41 -24.85 -24.33
N LEU A 575 -7.96 -23.91 -25.10
CA LEU A 575 -9.33 -23.39 -24.94
C LEU A 575 -10.36 -24.18 -25.77
N ILE A 576 -9.94 -25.21 -26.51
CA ILE A 576 -10.80 -26.01 -27.39
C ILE A 576 -10.75 -27.48 -26.96
N ASP A 577 -11.91 -28.11 -26.84
CA ASP A 577 -12.05 -29.54 -26.62
C ASP A 577 -13.03 -30.13 -27.64
N SER A 578 -12.56 -31.13 -28.40
CA SER A 578 -13.37 -31.83 -29.40
C SER A 578 -14.04 -30.89 -30.44
N GLY A 579 -13.32 -29.83 -30.85
CA GLY A 579 -13.77 -28.85 -31.83
C GLY A 579 -14.74 -27.78 -31.29
N LYS A 580 -14.97 -27.73 -29.98
CA LYS A 580 -15.80 -26.72 -29.31
C LYS A 580 -15.02 -26.00 -28.20
N PRO A 581 -15.40 -24.77 -27.81
CA PRO A 581 -14.80 -24.12 -26.65
C PRO A 581 -14.95 -24.96 -25.38
N ILE A 582 -13.96 -24.96 -24.51
CA ILE A 582 -14.05 -25.62 -23.19
C ILE A 582 -15.15 -24.97 -22.34
N SER A 583 -15.72 -25.73 -21.40
CA SER A 583 -16.66 -25.15 -20.44
C SER A 583 -15.99 -24.11 -19.54
N TYR A 584 -16.76 -23.12 -19.09
CA TYR A 584 -16.26 -22.12 -18.15
C TYR A 584 -15.73 -22.74 -16.84
N GLU A 585 -16.33 -23.85 -16.38
CA GLU A 585 -15.83 -24.59 -15.21
C GLU A 585 -14.42 -25.15 -15.43
N LYS A 586 -14.17 -25.73 -16.62
CA LYS A 586 -12.84 -26.26 -16.99
C LYS A 586 -11.82 -25.13 -17.09
N ALA A 587 -12.21 -23.99 -17.66
CA ALA A 587 -11.36 -22.79 -17.73
C ALA A 587 -11.03 -22.22 -16.35
N ARG A 588 -12.04 -22.06 -15.48
CA ARG A 588 -11.87 -21.62 -14.09
C ARG A 588 -10.91 -22.52 -13.34
N LYS A 589 -11.10 -23.84 -13.45
CA LYS A 589 -10.20 -24.81 -12.84
C LYS A 589 -8.77 -24.64 -13.36
N TYR A 590 -8.58 -24.48 -14.67
CA TYR A 590 -7.27 -24.27 -15.28
C TYR A 590 -6.56 -23.02 -14.72
N PHE A 591 -7.18 -21.84 -14.79
CA PHE A 591 -6.57 -20.59 -14.35
C PHE A 591 -6.38 -20.51 -12.83
N SER A 592 -7.11 -21.30 -12.04
CA SER A 592 -6.95 -21.36 -10.58
C SER A 592 -5.76 -22.19 -10.08
N GLN A 593 -5.07 -22.94 -10.97
CA GLN A 593 -4.00 -23.87 -10.57
C GLN A 593 -2.74 -23.16 -10.05
N ASP A 594 -2.33 -22.08 -10.72
CA ASP A 594 -1.18 -21.29 -10.35
C ASP A 594 -1.64 -19.93 -9.80
N PRO A 595 -1.50 -19.68 -8.49
CA PRO A 595 -1.86 -18.40 -7.88
C PRO A 595 -1.17 -17.19 -8.53
N SER A 596 0.06 -17.36 -9.03
CA SER A 596 0.83 -16.27 -9.65
C SER A 596 0.33 -15.89 -11.05
N GLN A 597 -0.42 -16.79 -11.71
CA GLN A 597 -0.95 -16.60 -13.06
C GLN A 597 -2.48 -16.45 -13.10
N LYS A 598 -3.16 -16.51 -11.95
CA LYS A 598 -4.62 -16.39 -11.86
C LYS A 598 -5.17 -15.14 -12.53
N TRP A 599 -4.40 -14.05 -12.54
CA TRP A 599 -4.76 -12.79 -13.20
C TRP A 599 -4.97 -12.93 -14.72
N ALA A 600 -4.34 -13.92 -15.37
CA ALA A 600 -4.49 -14.16 -16.79
C ALA A 600 -5.92 -14.54 -17.17
N ALA A 601 -6.72 -15.05 -16.23
CA ALA A 601 -8.14 -15.35 -16.43
C ALA A 601 -8.96 -14.13 -16.87
N TYR A 602 -8.65 -12.93 -16.35
CA TYR A 602 -9.33 -11.68 -16.73
C TYR A 602 -9.10 -11.30 -18.20
N VAL A 603 -7.96 -11.71 -18.77
CA VAL A 603 -7.54 -11.33 -20.12
C VAL A 603 -7.83 -12.47 -21.10
N ALA A 604 -7.26 -13.66 -20.88
CA ALA A 604 -7.48 -14.83 -21.73
C ALA A 604 -8.94 -15.34 -21.68
N GLY A 605 -9.65 -15.08 -20.58
CA GLY A 605 -11.07 -15.39 -20.48
C GLY A 605 -11.94 -14.62 -21.47
N THR A 606 -11.52 -13.42 -21.90
CA THR A 606 -12.25 -12.64 -22.93
C THR A 606 -12.33 -13.41 -24.25
N ILE A 607 -11.24 -14.06 -24.65
CA ILE A 607 -11.16 -14.90 -25.85
C ILE A 607 -12.14 -16.07 -25.73
N LEU A 608 -12.11 -16.81 -24.61
CA LEU A 608 -13.01 -17.93 -24.39
C LEU A 608 -14.50 -17.52 -24.41
N VAL A 609 -14.83 -16.37 -23.80
CA VAL A 609 -16.20 -15.84 -23.80
C VAL A 609 -16.63 -15.45 -25.22
N LEU A 610 -15.78 -14.79 -26.02
CA LEU A 610 -16.09 -14.49 -27.42
C LEU A 610 -16.30 -15.77 -28.26
N MET A 611 -15.49 -16.80 -28.02
CA MET A 611 -15.68 -18.11 -28.68
C MET A 611 -17.02 -18.75 -28.32
N THR A 612 -17.40 -18.67 -27.04
CA THR A 612 -18.57 -19.37 -26.51
C THR A 612 -19.87 -18.64 -26.81
N GLU A 613 -19.90 -17.31 -26.63
CA GLU A 613 -21.11 -16.50 -26.70
C GLU A 613 -21.38 -15.95 -28.11
N LEU A 614 -20.31 -15.62 -28.85
CA LEU A 614 -20.42 -15.03 -30.19
C LEU A 614 -19.93 -15.97 -31.31
N GLY A 615 -19.43 -17.17 -30.97
CA GLY A 615 -18.97 -18.15 -31.96
C GLY A 615 -17.71 -17.74 -32.71
N VAL A 616 -16.93 -16.79 -32.17
CA VAL A 616 -15.71 -16.27 -32.81
C VAL A 616 -14.66 -17.37 -32.90
N ARG A 617 -14.03 -17.51 -34.07
CA ARG A 617 -12.93 -18.43 -34.30
C ARG A 617 -11.62 -17.67 -34.33
N PHE A 618 -10.68 -18.12 -33.52
CA PHE A 618 -9.34 -17.56 -33.43
C PHE A 618 -8.38 -18.56 -34.10
N GLU A 619 -7.78 -18.16 -35.22
CA GLU A 619 -6.84 -18.99 -36.00
C GLU A 619 -5.40 -18.44 -35.93
N ASP A 620 -5.26 -17.16 -35.59
CA ASP A 620 -3.98 -16.49 -35.39
C ASP A 620 -3.50 -16.59 -33.94
N SER A 621 -2.20 -16.46 -33.75
CA SER A 621 -1.60 -16.18 -32.44
C SER A 621 -1.94 -14.76 -31.98
N ILE A 622 -2.02 -14.57 -30.67
CA ILE A 622 -2.46 -13.33 -30.03
C ILE A 622 -1.40 -12.89 -29.00
N SER A 623 -0.77 -11.75 -29.28
CA SER A 623 0.15 -11.07 -28.36
C SER A 623 -0.59 -9.94 -27.64
N ILE A 624 -0.58 -9.91 -26.30
CA ILE A 624 -1.31 -8.93 -25.48
C ILE A 624 -0.37 -8.27 -24.48
N LEU A 625 -0.33 -6.94 -24.45
CA LEU A 625 0.33 -6.15 -23.41
C LEU A 625 -0.73 -5.42 -22.59
N VAL A 626 -0.69 -5.58 -21.27
CA VAL A 626 -1.59 -4.92 -20.33
C VAL A 626 -0.82 -3.95 -19.45
N SER A 627 -1.25 -2.69 -19.43
CA SER A 627 -0.76 -1.64 -18.52
C SER A 627 -1.94 -0.99 -17.82
N SER A 628 -1.91 -0.85 -16.50
CA SER A 628 -3.03 -0.23 -15.77
C SER A 628 -2.54 0.79 -14.77
N GLY A 629 -3.12 1.99 -14.85
CA GLY A 629 -3.04 3.01 -13.80
C GLY A 629 -4.16 2.91 -12.78
N VAL A 630 -5.13 2.00 -12.96
CA VAL A 630 -6.24 1.80 -12.00
C VAL A 630 -5.70 1.09 -10.75
N PRO A 631 -5.85 1.67 -9.55
CA PRO A 631 -5.33 1.05 -8.33
C PRO A 631 -5.90 -0.35 -8.05
N GLU A 632 -5.02 -1.35 -7.97
CA GLU A 632 -5.40 -2.74 -7.74
C GLU A 632 -5.96 -2.94 -6.32
N GLY A 633 -7.14 -3.59 -6.23
CA GLY A 633 -7.73 -3.99 -4.95
C GLY A 633 -8.24 -2.83 -4.08
N LYS A 634 -8.49 -1.65 -4.66
CA LYS A 634 -8.95 -0.44 -3.95
C LYS A 634 -10.46 -0.16 -4.04
N GLY A 635 -11.24 -1.09 -4.56
CA GLY A 635 -12.69 -0.91 -4.74
C GLY A 635 -13.08 0.07 -5.86
N VAL A 636 -12.16 0.34 -6.78
CA VAL A 636 -12.33 1.23 -7.94
C VAL A 636 -12.39 0.48 -9.28
N SER A 637 -12.75 -0.80 -9.23
CA SER A 637 -13.04 -1.66 -10.40
C SER A 637 -11.86 -1.90 -11.33
N SER A 638 -10.70 -2.22 -10.76
CA SER A 638 -9.50 -2.56 -11.53
C SER A 638 -9.68 -3.81 -12.41
N SER A 639 -10.45 -4.81 -11.97
CA SER A 639 -10.73 -6.01 -12.78
C SER A 639 -11.58 -5.69 -14.00
N ALA A 640 -12.70 -4.99 -13.81
CA ALA A 640 -13.57 -4.58 -14.91
C ALA A 640 -12.83 -3.73 -15.95
N ALA A 641 -11.97 -2.79 -15.53
CA ALA A 641 -11.16 -2.01 -16.46
C ALA A 641 -10.24 -2.90 -17.31
N VAL A 642 -9.61 -3.92 -16.73
CA VAL A 642 -8.76 -4.87 -17.46
C VAL A 642 -9.59 -5.70 -18.46
N GLU A 643 -10.74 -6.22 -18.04
CA GLU A 643 -11.62 -7.02 -18.89
C GLU A 643 -12.17 -6.20 -20.07
N VAL A 644 -12.68 -4.99 -19.80
CA VAL A 644 -13.27 -4.11 -20.82
C VAL A 644 -12.21 -3.65 -21.81
N ALA A 645 -11.01 -3.26 -21.35
CA ALA A 645 -9.91 -2.91 -22.24
C ALA A 645 -9.46 -4.11 -23.08
N SER A 646 -9.32 -5.29 -22.47
CA SER A 646 -8.91 -6.52 -23.18
C SER A 646 -9.95 -6.95 -24.22
N MET A 647 -11.22 -7.01 -23.84
CA MET A 647 -12.32 -7.38 -24.72
C MET A 647 -12.45 -6.41 -25.89
N SER A 648 -12.31 -5.10 -25.63
CA SER A 648 -12.35 -4.06 -26.66
C SER A 648 -11.20 -4.19 -27.66
N ALA A 649 -9.98 -4.44 -27.16
CA ALA A 649 -8.81 -4.66 -28.00
C ALA A 649 -8.96 -5.92 -28.87
N VAL A 650 -9.38 -7.04 -28.28
CA VAL A 650 -9.62 -8.31 -29.00
C VAL A 650 -10.72 -8.15 -30.04
N ALA A 651 -11.84 -7.49 -29.69
CA ALA A 651 -12.92 -7.23 -30.61
C ALA A 651 -12.46 -6.39 -31.81
N ALA A 652 -11.74 -5.29 -31.55
CA ALA A 652 -11.20 -4.42 -32.58
C ALA A 652 -10.24 -5.17 -33.52
N ALA A 653 -9.31 -5.95 -32.96
CA ALA A 653 -8.34 -6.72 -33.74
C ALA A 653 -8.99 -7.78 -34.65
N HIS A 654 -10.20 -8.25 -34.32
CA HIS A 654 -10.97 -9.21 -35.12
C HIS A 654 -12.12 -8.60 -35.90
N GLY A 655 -12.22 -7.26 -35.98
CA GLY A 655 -13.27 -6.57 -36.72
C GLY A 655 -14.67 -6.79 -36.16
N LEU A 656 -14.78 -7.11 -34.87
CA LEU A 656 -16.05 -7.31 -34.18
C LEU A 656 -16.60 -5.95 -33.71
N SER A 657 -17.82 -5.63 -34.12
CA SER A 657 -18.56 -4.48 -33.59
C SER A 657 -19.48 -4.95 -32.47
N ILE A 658 -19.12 -4.63 -31.22
CA ILE A 658 -19.88 -4.99 -30.03
C ILE A 658 -20.33 -3.70 -29.36
N ALA A 659 -21.62 -3.57 -29.10
CA ALA A 659 -22.15 -2.41 -28.38
C ALA A 659 -21.58 -2.36 -26.95
N PRO A 660 -21.32 -1.17 -26.37
CA PRO A 660 -20.69 -1.04 -25.05
C PRO A 660 -21.39 -1.83 -23.93
N ARG A 661 -22.73 -1.84 -23.94
CA ARG A 661 -23.54 -2.62 -23.01
C ARG A 661 -23.28 -4.12 -23.14
N ASP A 662 -23.30 -4.64 -24.36
CA ASP A 662 -23.10 -6.08 -24.60
C ASP A 662 -21.66 -6.48 -24.30
N LEU A 663 -20.70 -5.59 -24.57
CA LEU A 663 -19.30 -5.76 -24.17
C LEU A 663 -19.16 -5.87 -22.65
N ALA A 664 -19.84 -5.01 -21.89
CA ALA A 664 -19.85 -5.07 -20.43
C ALA A 664 -20.46 -6.40 -19.91
N LEU A 665 -21.55 -6.86 -20.52
CA LEU A 665 -22.18 -8.15 -20.17
C LEU A 665 -21.27 -9.35 -20.47
N LEU A 666 -20.53 -9.32 -21.58
CA LEU A 666 -19.53 -10.35 -21.89
C LEU A 666 -18.37 -10.31 -20.88
N CYS A 667 -17.90 -9.12 -20.49
CA CYS A 667 -16.88 -8.98 -19.44
C CYS A 667 -17.38 -9.51 -18.09
N GLN A 668 -18.63 -9.23 -17.72
CA GLN A 668 -19.24 -9.78 -16.51
C GLN A 668 -19.26 -11.33 -16.52
N LYS A 669 -19.45 -11.95 -17.68
CA LYS A 669 -19.34 -13.42 -17.83
C LYS A 669 -17.91 -13.92 -17.63
N VAL A 670 -16.89 -13.16 -18.06
CA VAL A 670 -15.47 -13.48 -17.78
C VAL A 670 -15.25 -13.52 -16.26
N GLU A 671 -15.66 -12.47 -15.55
CA GLU A 671 -15.45 -12.38 -14.10
C GLU A 671 -16.22 -13.46 -13.33
N ASN A 672 -17.50 -13.66 -13.65
CA ASN A 672 -18.36 -14.62 -12.95
C ASN A 672 -18.00 -16.08 -13.25
N HIS A 673 -17.74 -16.43 -14.51
CA HIS A 673 -17.66 -17.83 -14.91
C HIS A 673 -16.22 -18.32 -15.13
N VAL A 674 -15.32 -17.47 -15.62
CA VAL A 674 -13.91 -17.85 -15.88
C VAL A 674 -13.06 -17.56 -14.66
N VAL A 675 -13.12 -16.34 -14.11
CA VAL A 675 -12.35 -15.96 -12.91
C VAL A 675 -13.00 -16.58 -11.66
N GLY A 676 -14.33 -16.59 -11.60
CA GLY A 676 -15.11 -17.15 -10.50
C GLY A 676 -15.43 -16.15 -9.38
N ALA A 677 -15.38 -14.86 -9.66
CA ALA A 677 -15.75 -13.80 -8.72
C ALA A 677 -17.22 -13.42 -8.95
N PRO A 678 -18.11 -13.49 -7.93
CA PRO A 678 -19.56 -13.45 -8.13
C PRO A 678 -20.14 -12.03 -8.28
N CYS A 679 -19.52 -11.15 -9.06
CA CYS A 679 -19.87 -9.73 -9.19
C CYS A 679 -21.21 -9.48 -9.93
N GLY A 680 -21.80 -8.30 -9.68
CA GLY A 680 -22.83 -7.72 -10.54
C GLY A 680 -22.22 -7.04 -11.77
N VAL A 681 -23.04 -6.31 -12.53
CA VAL A 681 -22.67 -5.77 -13.85
C VAL A 681 -22.16 -4.32 -13.80
N MET A 682 -22.30 -3.69 -12.63
CA MET A 682 -22.13 -2.26 -12.43
C MET A 682 -20.74 -1.76 -12.83
N ASP A 683 -19.70 -2.51 -12.48
CA ASP A 683 -18.31 -2.14 -12.70
C ASP A 683 -17.96 -2.13 -14.20
N GLN A 684 -18.32 -3.21 -14.91
CA GLN A 684 -18.12 -3.33 -16.35
C GLN A 684 -18.94 -2.29 -17.12
N MET A 685 -20.17 -2.00 -16.70
CA MET A 685 -21.03 -1.00 -17.33
C MET A 685 -20.50 0.41 -17.14
N ALA A 686 -20.03 0.77 -15.95
CA ALA A 686 -19.40 2.06 -15.71
C ALA A 686 -18.13 2.24 -16.55
N SER A 687 -17.33 1.19 -16.68
CA SER A 687 -16.10 1.20 -17.48
C SER A 687 -16.37 1.29 -18.99
N ALA A 688 -17.40 0.60 -19.50
CA ALA A 688 -17.71 0.56 -20.93
C ALA A 688 -18.62 1.71 -21.42
N CYS A 689 -19.58 2.16 -20.60
CA CYS A 689 -20.63 3.10 -21.01
C CYS A 689 -20.50 4.48 -20.35
N GLY A 690 -19.58 4.67 -19.40
CA GLY A 690 -19.41 5.91 -18.67
C GLY A 690 -18.76 7.02 -19.50
N GLU A 691 -19.10 8.27 -19.18
CA GLU A 691 -18.43 9.46 -19.73
C GLU A 691 -17.73 10.26 -18.62
N ALA A 692 -16.61 10.90 -18.98
CA ALA A 692 -15.87 11.74 -18.05
C ALA A 692 -16.74 12.86 -17.48
N ASN A 693 -16.65 13.09 -16.16
CA ASN A 693 -17.39 14.11 -15.42
C ASN A 693 -18.92 13.96 -15.41
N LYS A 694 -19.45 12.78 -15.71
CA LYS A 694 -20.90 12.48 -15.62
C LYS A 694 -21.15 11.24 -14.77
N LEU A 695 -22.32 11.17 -14.15
CA LEU A 695 -22.78 9.97 -13.47
C LEU A 695 -23.57 9.10 -14.46
N LEU A 696 -23.15 7.85 -14.64
CA LEU A 696 -23.90 6.85 -15.38
C LEU A 696 -25.05 6.35 -14.51
N ALA A 697 -26.28 6.71 -14.89
CA ALA A 697 -27.50 6.17 -14.31
C ALA A 697 -27.85 4.87 -15.01
N MET A 698 -27.90 3.77 -14.25
CA MET A 698 -28.22 2.47 -14.81
C MET A 698 -28.98 1.58 -13.82
N VAL A 699 -29.84 0.73 -14.37
CA VAL A 699 -30.51 -0.34 -13.64
C VAL A 699 -29.69 -1.61 -13.79
N CYS A 700 -29.19 -2.16 -12.68
CA CYS A 700 -28.25 -3.28 -12.72
C CYS A 700 -28.82 -4.59 -13.28
N GLN A 701 -30.15 -4.76 -13.28
CA GLN A 701 -30.84 -5.86 -13.94
C GLN A 701 -32.09 -5.31 -14.64
N PRO A 702 -32.20 -5.38 -15.98
CA PRO A 702 -31.43 -6.20 -16.91
C PRO A 702 -30.17 -5.49 -17.50
N ALA A 703 -29.42 -4.72 -16.70
CA ALA A 703 -28.28 -3.92 -17.15
C ALA A 703 -28.67 -2.84 -18.17
N GLU A 704 -29.64 -1.99 -17.82
CA GLU A 704 -30.16 -0.93 -18.68
C GLU A 704 -29.51 0.41 -18.33
N VAL A 705 -28.98 1.11 -19.33
CA VAL A 705 -28.48 2.48 -19.17
C VAL A 705 -29.66 3.43 -19.31
N LEU A 706 -29.97 4.18 -18.25
CA LEU A 706 -31.03 5.20 -18.27
C LEU A 706 -30.52 6.53 -18.85
N GLY A 707 -29.22 6.81 -18.70
CA GLY A 707 -28.57 7.99 -19.26
C GLY A 707 -27.38 8.45 -18.45
N LEU A 708 -26.85 9.61 -18.84
CA LEU A 708 -25.76 10.28 -18.15
C LEU A 708 -26.30 11.53 -17.45
N VAL A 709 -25.99 11.66 -16.16
CA VAL A 709 -26.40 12.78 -15.33
C VAL A 709 -25.21 13.73 -15.17
N GLU A 710 -25.42 15.00 -15.53
CA GLU A 710 -24.42 16.05 -15.35
C GLU A 710 -24.16 16.31 -13.87
N ILE A 711 -22.90 16.41 -13.49
CA ILE A 711 -22.51 16.75 -12.12
C ILE A 711 -22.62 18.27 -11.96
N PRO A 712 -23.42 18.78 -10.99
CA PRO A 712 -23.51 20.21 -10.75
C PRO A 712 -22.12 20.85 -10.54
N PRO A 713 -21.81 22.04 -11.11
CA PRO A 713 -20.45 22.59 -11.12
C PRO A 713 -19.82 22.81 -9.73
N HIS A 714 -20.66 22.93 -8.70
CA HIS A 714 -20.26 23.13 -7.31
C HIS A 714 -20.06 21.81 -6.54
N ILE A 715 -20.28 20.65 -7.18
CA ILE A 715 -20.11 19.31 -6.61
C ILE A 715 -18.92 18.62 -7.27
N ARG A 716 -18.12 17.93 -6.44
CA ARG A 716 -17.00 17.08 -6.88
C ARG A 716 -16.97 15.81 -6.04
N PHE A 717 -16.65 14.68 -6.68
CA PHE A 717 -16.48 13.39 -6.03
C PHE A 717 -14.99 13.05 -5.91
N TRP A 718 -14.61 12.50 -4.76
CA TRP A 718 -13.25 12.07 -4.47
C TRP A 718 -13.28 10.64 -3.94
N GLY A 719 -12.49 9.75 -4.54
CA GLY A 719 -12.20 8.44 -3.98
C GLY A 719 -11.03 8.56 -3.01
N ILE A 720 -11.21 8.13 -1.77
CA ILE A 720 -10.15 8.12 -0.74
C ILE A 720 -9.91 6.66 -0.35
N ASP A 721 -8.70 6.18 -0.57
CA ASP A 721 -8.30 4.85 -0.10
C ASP A 721 -8.28 4.83 1.43
N SER A 722 -9.10 3.95 2.03
CA SER A 722 -9.19 3.78 3.48
C SER A 722 -7.97 3.05 4.07
N GLY A 723 -7.12 2.46 3.25
CA GLY A 723 -6.00 1.61 3.67
C GLY A 723 -6.42 0.21 4.13
N ILE A 724 -7.73 -0.07 4.20
CA ILE A 724 -8.27 -1.40 4.51
C ILE A 724 -8.23 -2.23 3.23
N ARG A 725 -7.39 -3.28 3.24
CA ARG A 725 -7.35 -4.24 2.14
C ARG A 725 -8.42 -5.29 2.37
N HIS A 726 -9.53 -5.21 1.65
CA HIS A 726 -10.43 -6.34 1.52
C HIS A 726 -9.70 -7.44 0.72
N SER A 727 -9.79 -8.69 1.18
CA SER A 727 -9.21 -9.79 0.43
C SER A 727 -9.85 -9.85 -0.95
N VAL A 728 -9.02 -9.88 -2.00
CA VAL A 728 -9.38 -9.92 -3.42
C VAL A 728 -10.07 -11.25 -3.83
N GLY A 729 -10.57 -12.01 -2.84
CA GLY A 729 -11.14 -13.34 -3.01
C GLY A 729 -12.66 -13.37 -3.17
N GLY A 730 -13.36 -12.24 -3.09
CA GLY A 730 -14.81 -12.19 -3.26
C GLY A 730 -15.62 -12.98 -2.23
N ALA A 731 -15.00 -13.50 -1.16
CA ALA A 731 -15.68 -14.32 -0.16
C ALA A 731 -16.70 -13.50 0.66
N ASP A 732 -16.33 -12.29 1.07
CA ASP A 732 -17.23 -11.37 1.78
C ASP A 732 -18.34 -10.84 0.86
N TYR A 733 -18.02 -10.52 -0.40
CA TYR A 733 -19.03 -10.11 -1.38
C TYR A 733 -19.99 -11.27 -1.70
N GLY A 734 -19.45 -12.47 -1.92
CA GLY A 734 -20.23 -13.67 -2.21
C GLY A 734 -21.18 -14.04 -1.08
N SER A 735 -20.76 -13.90 0.18
CA SER A 735 -21.64 -14.14 1.33
C SER A 735 -22.77 -13.11 1.42
N VAL A 736 -22.49 -11.84 1.12
CA VAL A 736 -23.52 -10.78 1.06
C VAL A 736 -24.51 -11.04 -0.08
N ARG A 737 -24.04 -11.43 -1.28
CA ARG A 737 -24.90 -11.84 -2.40
C ARG A 737 -25.78 -13.03 -2.03
N VAL A 738 -25.20 -14.10 -1.47
CA VAL A 738 -25.98 -15.27 -1.00
C VAL A 738 -27.04 -14.84 0.01
N GLY A 739 -26.69 -14.01 0.99
CA GLY A 739 -27.62 -13.48 2.00
C GLY A 739 -28.79 -12.70 1.39
N ALA A 740 -28.54 -11.86 0.38
CA ALA A 740 -29.58 -11.10 -0.31
C ALA A 740 -30.54 -12.02 -1.07
N PHE A 741 -30.02 -13.01 -1.79
CA PHE A 741 -30.84 -13.98 -2.52
C PHE A 741 -31.62 -14.92 -1.58
N MET A 742 -31.05 -15.32 -0.44
CA MET A 742 -31.78 -16.02 0.62
C MET A 742 -32.96 -15.20 1.12
N GLY A 743 -32.75 -13.92 1.39
CA GLY A 743 -33.81 -13.00 1.80
C GLY A 743 -34.91 -12.83 0.75
N ARG A 744 -34.54 -12.67 -0.52
CA ARG A 744 -35.49 -12.65 -1.64
C ARG A 744 -36.36 -13.91 -1.66
N LYS A 745 -35.75 -15.10 -1.49
CA LYS A 745 -36.48 -16.36 -1.44
C LYS A 745 -37.45 -16.44 -0.26
N ILE A 746 -37.07 -15.94 0.91
CA ILE A 746 -37.95 -15.87 2.09
C ILE A 746 -39.13 -14.94 1.83
N VAL A 747 -38.91 -13.77 1.22
CA VAL A 747 -39.98 -12.83 0.85
C VAL A 747 -40.98 -13.49 -0.10
N LYS A 748 -40.51 -14.06 -1.22
CA LYS A 748 -41.36 -14.76 -2.21
C LYS A 748 -42.21 -15.86 -1.58
N SER A 749 -41.58 -16.67 -0.73
CA SER A 749 -42.26 -17.80 -0.07
C SER A 749 -43.29 -17.31 0.95
N THR A 750 -43.00 -16.22 1.65
CA THR A 750 -43.93 -15.59 2.60
C THR A 750 -45.15 -15.02 1.89
N ALA A 751 -44.96 -14.28 0.80
CA ALA A 751 -46.05 -13.74 -0.01
C ALA A 751 -46.94 -14.86 -0.58
N SER A 752 -46.32 -15.91 -1.12
CA SER A 752 -47.04 -17.09 -1.65
C SER A 752 -47.89 -17.80 -0.57
N ALA A 753 -47.37 -17.91 0.65
CA ALA A 753 -48.10 -18.47 1.78
C ALA A 753 -49.28 -17.59 2.21
N GLN A 754 -49.12 -16.26 2.17
CA GLN A 754 -50.20 -15.32 2.45
C GLN A 754 -51.32 -15.40 1.41
N ILE A 755 -50.99 -15.49 0.12
CA ILE A 755 -51.96 -15.72 -0.97
C ILE A 755 -52.75 -17.01 -0.72
N SER A 756 -52.04 -18.10 -0.40
CA SER A 756 -52.67 -19.40 -0.15
C SER A 756 -53.65 -19.36 1.02
N CYS A 757 -53.31 -18.63 2.09
CA CYS A 757 -54.19 -18.43 3.25
C CYS A 757 -55.43 -17.58 2.92
N LEU A 758 -55.27 -16.52 2.12
CA LEU A 758 -56.38 -15.66 1.67
C LEU A 758 -57.36 -16.43 0.78
N LEU A 759 -56.86 -17.27 -0.14
CA LEU A 759 -57.70 -18.11 -0.99
C LEU A 759 -58.49 -19.17 -0.20
N GLN A 760 -57.92 -19.73 0.87
CA GLN A 760 -58.62 -20.67 1.76
C GLN A 760 -59.70 -19.98 2.61
N ASN A 761 -59.49 -18.74 3.05
CA ASN A 761 -60.48 -17.98 3.82
C ASN A 761 -61.63 -17.42 2.96
N ASN A 762 -61.39 -17.11 1.69
CA ASN A 762 -62.44 -16.66 0.78
C ASN A 762 -63.37 -17.80 0.32
N SER A 763 -62.93 -19.06 0.38
CA SER A 763 -63.81 -20.22 0.14
C SER A 763 -64.82 -20.48 1.28
N SER A 764 -64.68 -19.84 2.44
CA SER A 764 -65.59 -19.98 3.60
C SER A 764 -66.50 -18.75 3.84
N GLN A 765 -66.38 -17.68 3.05
CA GLN A 765 -67.23 -16.48 3.11
C GLN A 765 -67.94 -16.20 1.78
N GLN A 766 -68.93 -17.03 1.42
CA GLN A 766 -69.97 -16.68 0.44
C GLN A 766 -71.29 -16.37 1.14
N VAL A 767 -71.34 -15.40 2.07
CA VAL A 767 -72.61 -14.77 2.48
C VAL A 767 -72.35 -13.32 2.90
N ASN A 768 -73.06 -12.40 2.23
CA ASN A 768 -73.18 -10.95 2.46
C ASN A 768 -72.18 -10.03 1.75
N GLY A 769 -72.66 -9.49 0.62
CA GLY A 769 -72.02 -8.38 -0.07
C GLY A 769 -72.16 -7.06 0.69
N ASN A 770 -71.06 -6.31 0.72
CA ASN A 770 -71.03 -4.86 0.53
C ASN A 770 -69.58 -4.34 0.47
N THR A 771 -69.21 -3.80 -0.71
CA THR A 771 -68.24 -2.70 -0.89
C THR A 771 -66.94 -2.70 -0.05
N SER A 772 -66.00 -3.61 -0.33
CA SER A 772 -64.56 -3.49 -0.01
C SER A 772 -63.64 -3.82 -1.21
N ASP A 773 -64.19 -3.86 -2.42
CA ASP A 773 -63.64 -4.58 -3.58
C ASP A 773 -62.33 -3.99 -4.19
N GLU A 774 -62.02 -2.71 -3.99
CA GLU A 774 -60.82 -2.11 -4.60
C GLU A 774 -59.54 -2.29 -3.76
N ARG A 775 -59.61 -2.11 -2.44
CA ARG A 775 -58.43 -2.24 -1.56
C ARG A 775 -57.98 -3.70 -1.38
N GLU A 776 -58.90 -4.65 -1.41
CA GLU A 776 -58.57 -6.08 -1.36
C GLU A 776 -57.96 -6.56 -2.69
N LYS A 777 -58.41 -6.03 -3.83
CA LYS A 777 -57.80 -6.31 -5.15
C LYS A 777 -56.38 -5.76 -5.25
N ASP A 778 -56.13 -4.53 -4.79
CA ASP A 778 -54.80 -3.93 -4.78
C ASP A 778 -53.84 -4.70 -3.85
N GLY A 779 -54.32 -5.12 -2.67
CA GLY A 779 -53.54 -5.95 -1.74
C GLY A 779 -53.17 -7.33 -2.30
N ASN A 780 -54.08 -7.99 -3.01
CA ASN A 780 -53.83 -9.27 -3.67
C ASN A 780 -52.84 -9.14 -4.84
N ASN A 781 -52.97 -8.09 -5.65
CA ASN A 781 -52.06 -7.81 -6.77
C ASN A 781 -50.62 -7.53 -6.29
N LEU A 782 -50.48 -6.80 -5.17
CA LEU A 782 -49.17 -6.59 -4.54
C LEU A 782 -48.55 -7.90 -4.03
N LEU A 783 -49.33 -8.77 -3.39
CA LEU A 783 -48.84 -10.06 -2.92
C LEU A 783 -48.43 -10.98 -4.08
N GLU A 784 -49.18 -10.98 -5.19
CA GLU A 784 -48.84 -11.73 -6.40
C GLU A 784 -47.50 -11.25 -6.99
N THR A 785 -47.30 -9.93 -7.04
CA THR A 785 -46.04 -9.32 -7.48
C THR A 785 -44.88 -9.70 -6.55
N GLU A 786 -45.11 -9.74 -5.24
CA GLU A 786 -44.12 -10.13 -4.23
C GLU A 786 -43.79 -11.63 -4.25
N ALA A 787 -44.75 -12.48 -4.60
CA ALA A 787 -44.55 -13.92 -4.78
C ALA A 787 -43.66 -14.21 -6.00
N CYS A 788 -43.79 -13.39 -7.06
CA CYS A 788 -42.98 -13.45 -8.27
C CYS A 788 -41.81 -12.45 -8.27
N LEU A 789 -41.35 -12.01 -7.09
CA LEU A 789 -40.33 -10.96 -6.98
C LEU A 789 -38.99 -11.38 -7.61
N ASP A 790 -38.66 -10.82 -8.77
CA ASP A 790 -37.38 -11.05 -9.45
C ASP A 790 -36.21 -10.33 -8.75
N TYR A 791 -36.45 -9.11 -8.30
CA TYR A 791 -35.42 -8.22 -7.76
C TYR A 791 -35.87 -7.55 -6.45
N LEU A 792 -34.98 -7.55 -5.45
CA LEU A 792 -35.28 -6.96 -4.14
C LEU A 792 -35.63 -5.47 -4.25
N CYS A 793 -34.99 -4.74 -5.17
CA CYS A 793 -35.22 -3.31 -5.38
C CYS A 793 -36.67 -2.94 -5.75
N ASN A 794 -37.49 -3.91 -6.16
CA ASN A 794 -38.89 -3.71 -6.52
C ASN A 794 -39.81 -3.63 -5.28
N LEU A 795 -39.31 -3.96 -4.09
CA LEU A 795 -40.00 -3.69 -2.83
C LEU A 795 -39.78 -2.23 -2.42
N SER A 796 -40.81 -1.59 -1.87
CA SER A 796 -40.64 -0.29 -1.21
C SER A 796 -40.16 -0.47 0.24
N PRO A 797 -39.40 0.50 0.79
CA PRO A 797 -38.98 0.44 2.20
C PRO A 797 -40.17 0.28 3.17
N HIS A 798 -41.25 1.04 2.98
CA HIS A 798 -42.46 0.92 3.80
C HIS A 798 -43.05 -0.50 3.78
N ARG A 799 -43.12 -1.11 2.59
CA ARG A 799 -43.67 -2.46 2.45
C ARG A 799 -42.76 -3.51 3.09
N TYR A 800 -41.45 -3.36 2.92
CA TYR A 800 -40.44 -4.21 3.54
C TYR A 800 -40.53 -4.18 5.08
N GLU A 801 -40.56 -2.98 5.68
CA GLU A 801 -40.67 -2.78 7.13
C GLU A 801 -41.98 -3.38 7.68
N ALA A 802 -43.11 -3.07 7.04
CA ALA A 802 -44.42 -3.48 7.55
C ALA A 802 -44.67 -4.99 7.45
N SER A 803 -44.09 -5.68 6.47
CA SER A 803 -44.51 -7.04 6.10
C SER A 803 -43.43 -8.12 6.23
N TYR A 804 -42.15 -7.76 6.22
CA TYR A 804 -41.06 -8.72 6.02
C TYR A 804 -39.90 -8.63 7.02
N VAL A 805 -39.63 -7.48 7.64
CA VAL A 805 -38.50 -7.32 8.56
C VAL A 805 -38.52 -8.33 9.70
N ASP A 806 -39.67 -8.52 10.36
CA ASP A 806 -39.81 -9.44 11.49
C ASP A 806 -39.74 -10.93 11.08
N LYS A 807 -39.91 -11.20 9.78
CA LYS A 807 -39.89 -12.57 9.23
C LYS A 807 -38.51 -12.97 8.70
N LEU A 808 -37.61 -12.00 8.54
CA LEU A 808 -36.24 -12.23 8.08
C LEU A 808 -35.30 -12.40 9.28
N PRO A 809 -34.60 -13.54 9.40
CA PRO A 809 -33.61 -13.71 10.46
C PRO A 809 -32.40 -12.78 10.22
N GLU A 810 -31.74 -12.36 11.29
CA GLU A 810 -30.46 -11.65 11.16
C GLU A 810 -29.41 -12.53 10.46
N TYR A 811 -29.31 -13.78 10.91
CA TYR A 811 -28.40 -14.78 10.38
C TYR A 811 -29.10 -16.12 10.17
N LEU A 812 -28.69 -16.88 9.16
CA LEU A 812 -29.23 -18.20 8.87
C LEU A 812 -28.13 -19.14 8.37
N GLN A 813 -28.08 -20.36 8.90
CA GLN A 813 -27.11 -21.34 8.43
C GLN A 813 -27.51 -21.88 7.05
N GLY A 814 -26.55 -22.09 6.16
CA GLY A 814 -26.81 -22.61 4.81
C GLY A 814 -27.58 -23.93 4.81
N GLN A 815 -27.25 -24.85 5.72
CA GLN A 815 -27.99 -26.12 5.87
C GLN A 815 -29.43 -25.92 6.33
N GLU A 816 -29.68 -24.99 7.27
CA GLU A 816 -31.04 -24.68 7.75
C GLU A 816 -31.89 -24.06 6.63
N PHE A 817 -31.30 -23.15 5.85
CA PHE A 817 -31.95 -22.61 4.65
C PHE A 817 -32.27 -23.72 3.66
N LEU A 818 -31.31 -24.60 3.34
CA LEU A 818 -31.49 -25.67 2.36
C LEU A 818 -32.51 -26.75 2.78
N ASN A 819 -32.69 -26.96 4.10
CA ASN A 819 -33.73 -27.85 4.62
C ASN A 819 -35.13 -27.29 4.39
N LYS A 820 -35.28 -25.96 4.39
CA LYS A 820 -36.56 -25.27 4.22
C LYS A 820 -36.83 -24.86 2.77
N TYR A 821 -35.78 -24.53 2.02
CA TYR A 821 -35.82 -24.00 0.66
C TYR A 821 -34.81 -24.77 -0.20
N VAL A 822 -35.22 -25.29 -1.36
CA VAL A 822 -34.36 -26.14 -2.21
C VAL A 822 -33.06 -25.42 -2.65
N ASN A 823 -33.15 -24.12 -2.96
CA ASN A 823 -32.03 -23.23 -3.31
C ASN A 823 -32.44 -21.75 -3.10
N HIS A 824 -31.52 -20.83 -3.35
CA HIS A 824 -31.72 -19.37 -3.27
C HIS A 824 -31.95 -18.68 -4.62
N GLU A 825 -32.07 -19.43 -5.72
CA GLU A 825 -32.36 -18.90 -7.07
C GLU A 825 -31.30 -17.90 -7.62
N ASP A 826 -30.02 -18.12 -7.32
CA ASP A 826 -28.89 -17.44 -7.98
C ASP A 826 -28.10 -18.43 -8.85
N SER A 827 -27.74 -18.03 -10.07
CA SER A 827 -26.97 -18.88 -11.00
C SER A 827 -25.46 -18.76 -10.81
N VAL A 828 -24.99 -17.76 -10.05
CA VAL A 828 -23.56 -17.46 -9.89
C VAL A 828 -23.00 -18.00 -8.58
N THR A 829 -23.78 -17.96 -7.49
CA THR A 829 -23.33 -18.39 -6.16
C THR A 829 -23.91 -19.74 -5.75
N VAL A 830 -23.20 -20.45 -4.87
CA VAL A 830 -23.62 -21.71 -4.26
C VAL A 830 -23.62 -21.54 -2.74
N ILE A 831 -24.65 -22.06 -2.07
CA ILE A 831 -24.75 -22.03 -0.61
C ILE A 831 -23.80 -23.07 -0.01
N ASP A 832 -22.87 -22.64 0.84
CA ASP A 832 -22.14 -23.53 1.72
C ASP A 832 -23.03 -23.92 2.90
N LYS A 833 -23.31 -25.23 3.02
CA LYS A 833 -24.11 -25.82 4.08
C LYS A 833 -23.61 -25.48 5.49
N LYS A 834 -22.28 -25.37 5.66
CA LYS A 834 -21.66 -25.15 6.98
C LYS A 834 -21.59 -23.68 7.36
N HIS A 835 -21.68 -22.78 6.39
CA HIS A 835 -21.53 -21.34 6.61
C HIS A 835 -22.83 -20.71 7.14
N THR A 836 -22.69 -19.67 7.96
CA THR A 836 -23.80 -18.87 8.47
C THR A 836 -23.80 -17.52 7.76
N TYR A 837 -24.89 -17.21 7.07
CA TYR A 837 -25.01 -15.99 6.27
C TYR A 837 -25.82 -14.94 7.00
N ALA A 838 -25.40 -13.67 6.92
CA ALA A 838 -26.29 -12.55 7.25
C ALA A 838 -27.41 -12.49 6.19
N VAL A 839 -28.67 -12.37 6.59
CA VAL A 839 -29.81 -12.37 5.66
C VAL A 839 -30.53 -11.04 5.67
N ARG A 840 -30.93 -10.53 6.84
CA ARG A 840 -31.72 -9.29 6.95
C ARG A 840 -31.00 -8.08 6.36
N ALA A 841 -29.74 -7.83 6.74
CA ALA A 841 -29.00 -6.67 6.27
C ALA A 841 -28.76 -6.67 4.74
N PRO A 842 -28.27 -7.77 4.12
CA PRO A 842 -28.14 -7.85 2.66
C PRO A 842 -29.46 -7.79 1.89
N THR A 843 -30.59 -8.17 2.52
CA THR A 843 -31.92 -8.00 1.93
C THR A 843 -32.37 -6.54 1.96
N ARG A 844 -32.12 -5.86 3.09
CA ARG A 844 -32.51 -4.47 3.31
C ARG A 844 -31.74 -3.50 2.41
N HIS A 845 -30.44 -3.69 2.27
CA HIS A 845 -29.55 -2.76 1.54
C HIS A 845 -30.08 -2.37 0.15
N PRO A 846 -30.35 -3.30 -0.78
CA PRO A 846 -30.75 -2.94 -2.13
C PRO A 846 -32.13 -2.28 -2.24
N ILE A 847 -33.04 -2.55 -1.28
CA ILE A 847 -34.37 -1.93 -1.19
C ILE A 847 -34.22 -0.44 -0.88
N TYR A 848 -33.52 -0.15 0.21
CA TYR A 848 -33.32 1.22 0.69
C TYR A 848 -32.42 2.03 -0.23
N GLU A 849 -31.37 1.40 -0.76
CA GLU A 849 -30.42 2.08 -1.63
C GLU A 849 -31.06 2.45 -2.96
N ASN A 850 -31.85 1.56 -3.58
CA ASN A 850 -32.62 1.90 -4.77
C ASN A 850 -33.59 3.06 -4.52
N PHE A 851 -34.26 3.07 -3.36
CA PHE A 851 -35.15 4.17 -2.98
C PHE A 851 -34.38 5.49 -2.80
N ARG A 852 -33.21 5.45 -2.17
CA ARG A 852 -32.33 6.61 -1.96
C ARG A 852 -31.85 7.18 -3.29
N VAL A 853 -31.41 6.33 -4.22
CA VAL A 853 -30.94 6.77 -5.54
C VAL A 853 -32.06 7.42 -6.35
N LYS A 854 -33.28 6.88 -6.30
CA LYS A 854 -34.45 7.46 -7.00
C LYS A 854 -34.90 8.84 -6.46
N GLN A 855 -34.45 9.24 -5.27
CA GLN A 855 -34.77 10.53 -4.66
C GLN A 855 -33.79 11.65 -5.06
N CYS A 856 -32.63 11.28 -5.60
CA CYS A 856 -31.60 12.19 -6.09
C CYS A 856 -31.82 12.47 -7.57
#